data_AF-A0A9P0A5Q0-F1
#
_entry.id   AF-A0A9P0A5Q0-F1
#
_cell.length_a   1.000
_cell.length_b   1.000
_cell.length_c   1.000
_cell.angle_alpha   90.00
_cell.angle_beta   90.00
_cell.angle_gamma   90.00
#
_symmetry.space_group_name_H-M   'P 1'
#
loop_
_entity.id
_entity.type
_entity.pdbx_description
1 polymer ?
#
loop_
_entity_poly.entity_id
_entity_poly.type
_entity_poly.pdbx_seq_one_letter_code
_entity_poly.pdbx_strand_id
1 'polypeptide(L)'
;MSSAPKNDSPDQGAPVRRSNRLNSKGRTPSASLIAAKKAAIERAKKAQTYVVNIRDIYQLAEDAKAMVNKPTGVVYDKRMVEHHCLWDENYPECPDRFTYVLSRCQEMGLLSRCKQIQSREASEEEVLKKHSPKQIELLRATENSQNFEELEDISSHYDAIYIHPSTYRLSLLAAGSTIDLVEAVCKNEIQNGMAIIRPPGHHAMKSEYCGYCFFNNVALAAQHALDNLGVSKILIVDWDVHHGQATQQMFFDDNRVVYFSIHRYEHGTFWPNLRESDFDYIGTGAGRGYNFNVPLNKTGMTNTDYLAIFHQLLLPLASEFAPELVLISAGFDAAMGDEKGEMEITPACYAHLVNSLSAFAHGKIAVILEGGYCLKSLAEGAALTLRSLLGDPVPMIESLGQPCDSIIETILNVIYTHQDYWQCYQFTEKYKLNEKSELPPTVKKHVPIAPFKFEGEAKLEKYETRNCYPVQSNETKELIKKRLDDLIYRTQLLAPKPVCFVYDEIMLRHQNPYDGNHPEKPARLSSIFEKHSEYGLLERLHILKSRVATKEELLLVHKEEHIDAMEQLSELTDSELKSKADGFDSIYFNKFSYEAATVAAGSLLQVVDSVLNGDSRAGVAVVRPPGHHAEVEEPCGFCLFNSASVAAKYAIEMHGLKRVLLLDWDVHHGNGSQEIFEADPQVLYISLHRYDNGSFFPHSTDAAHTVVGEGKGRGFNVNIPWNKRGIGNAEYIAAFHQIVLPIAYQFNPELIIVSAGFDAAIGDPLGGYKVTPEAYGHFTHWLSSLANGRVILTLEGGYNVRTISYAMTMCTKALLHDPIPILDPLTPINPSAIQSIKQVISVQSEFWSALQFLVAIPSDKVLEGKPDELISMMGDLSLKLGDYANEVTKSYDEKDFGNLSWNCDKNSSNGDDCKVTGISLNNNRHVTPSSVCISSNVSTPDSLKSDSLNPCFTSNCSDSSIVSTPNYLQCDPSTLNFSSVSSLTPNSVKSDCSNFNSSSSSVASQGLSTPNFIKSDQLGNNSFESSSNYLSCDSSFQVVSPGLSIMNMNNDSPKNSNQKFTMDDGAGCSSSSASSSQKPENIQTLSDYLAENMELLVGGEMFAVVPKKNCPHLSLVRKVPETGVNTKVPCATCSSTAENWSCLTCYTVQCGRYIKGHMAEHSTKEGHPVVLSFSDLSVWCYGCEAYLDNEVLYEARNAAHQDKFGSALPWSYGPKASS
;
A
#
# COMPACT_ATOMS: atom_id res chain seq x y z
N MET A 1 35.96 -68.45 -49.71
CA MET A 1 36.28 -69.81 -50.20
C MET A 1 35.31 -70.81 -49.56
N SER A 2 35.07 -71.95 -50.21
CA SER A 2 34.68 -73.27 -49.65
C SER A 2 33.74 -73.39 -48.42
N SER A 3 32.66 -74.17 -48.60
CA SER A 3 31.93 -75.03 -47.62
C SER A 3 31.29 -74.35 -46.37
N ALA A 4 29.99 -74.47 -46.04
CA ALA A 4 29.05 -75.61 -46.05
C ALA A 4 29.40 -76.71 -45.01
N PRO A 5 28.45 -77.51 -44.43
CA PRO A 5 27.16 -77.91 -45.02
C PRO A 5 25.90 -78.11 -44.11
N LYS A 6 24.69 -77.98 -44.72
CA LYS A 6 23.47 -78.87 -44.59
C LYS A 6 22.79 -79.05 -43.20
N ASN A 7 21.52 -79.49 -43.01
CA ASN A 7 20.25 -79.73 -43.78
C ASN A 7 19.12 -79.89 -42.70
N ASP A 8 17.79 -80.07 -42.91
CA ASP A 8 16.78 -80.14 -44.00
C ASP A 8 15.47 -79.47 -43.43
N SER A 9 14.29 -79.25 -44.05
CA SER A 9 13.43 -79.84 -45.11
C SER A 9 12.62 -81.11 -44.70
N PRO A 10 11.43 -81.43 -45.30
CA PRO A 10 10.72 -80.75 -46.40
C PRO A 10 9.17 -80.54 -46.24
N ASP A 11 8.55 -79.83 -47.20
CA ASP A 11 7.26 -80.12 -47.92
C ASP A 11 5.88 -80.31 -47.21
N GLN A 12 4.72 -79.90 -47.76
CA GLN A 12 4.28 -78.95 -48.82
C GLN A 12 2.87 -78.39 -48.48
N GLY A 13 2.38 -77.36 -49.18
CA GLY A 13 0.92 -77.13 -49.34
C GLY A 13 0.43 -75.68 -49.26
N ALA A 14 0.57 -74.90 -50.34
CA ALA A 14 -0.10 -73.60 -50.51
C ALA A 14 -1.43 -73.78 -51.30
N PRO A 15 -2.43 -72.86 -51.24
CA PRO A 15 -2.24 -71.53 -51.86
C PRO A 15 -2.89 -70.32 -51.15
N VAL A 16 -2.06 -69.29 -50.99
CA VAL A 16 -2.32 -67.89 -51.42
C VAL A 16 -3.68 -67.23 -51.11
N ARG A 17 -3.65 -66.26 -50.19
CA ARG A 17 -4.10 -64.88 -50.52
C ARG A 17 -2.95 -63.89 -50.28
N ARG A 18 -2.61 -63.12 -51.33
CA ARG A 18 -1.82 -61.87 -51.24
C ARG A 18 -2.75 -60.75 -50.68
N SER A 19 -2.29 -59.60 -50.19
CA SER A 19 -1.01 -58.92 -50.41
C SER A 19 -0.61 -57.93 -49.29
N ASN A 20 0.71 -57.73 -49.15
CA ASN A 20 1.40 -56.48 -48.76
C ASN A 20 1.19 -55.85 -47.37
N ARG A 21 2.28 -55.85 -46.58
CA ARG A 21 2.65 -54.72 -45.71
C ARG A 21 2.97 -53.48 -46.58
N LEU A 22 2.76 -52.28 -46.04
CA LEU A 22 3.46 -51.06 -46.47
C LEU A 22 3.79 -50.18 -45.24
N ASN A 23 4.83 -49.36 -45.36
CA ASN A 23 5.37 -48.55 -44.26
C ASN A 23 4.72 -47.17 -44.16
N SER A 24 4.49 -46.72 -42.92
CA SER A 24 4.48 -45.30 -42.51
C SER A 24 5.05 -45.25 -41.09
N LYS A 25 6.16 -44.55 -40.83
CA LYS A 25 6.29 -43.09 -40.66
C LYS A 25 5.44 -42.54 -39.51
N GLY A 26 6.07 -41.67 -38.70
CA GLY A 26 5.61 -41.32 -37.36
C GLY A 26 4.24 -40.64 -37.32
N ARG A 27 3.42 -41.02 -36.33
CA ARG A 27 2.22 -40.28 -35.94
C ARG A 27 2.58 -39.27 -34.87
N THR A 28 2.10 -38.04 -35.02
CA THR A 28 1.98 -37.10 -33.90
C THR A 28 1.02 -37.69 -32.84
N PRO A 29 1.22 -37.40 -31.54
CA PRO A 29 0.28 -37.83 -30.51
C PRO A 29 -1.09 -37.16 -30.74
N SER A 30 -2.18 -37.86 -30.46
CA SER A 30 -3.53 -37.33 -30.66
C SER A 30 -3.80 -36.11 -29.77
N ALA A 31 -4.66 -35.20 -30.23
CA ALA A 31 -5.09 -34.06 -29.43
C ALA A 31 -5.63 -34.47 -28.05
N SER A 32 -6.34 -35.60 -27.97
CA SER A 32 -6.79 -36.21 -26.71
C SER A 32 -5.65 -36.65 -25.78
N LEU A 33 -4.54 -37.15 -26.31
CA LEU A 33 -3.38 -37.56 -25.52
C LEU A 33 -2.53 -36.35 -25.07
N ILE A 34 -2.47 -35.31 -25.90
CA ILE A 34 -1.85 -34.02 -25.54
C ILE A 34 -2.68 -33.32 -24.45
N ALA A 35 -4.02 -33.28 -24.60
CA ALA A 35 -4.93 -32.75 -23.59
C ALA A 35 -4.87 -33.55 -22.28
N ALA A 36 -4.84 -34.89 -22.35
CA ALA A 36 -4.65 -35.73 -21.16
C ALA A 36 -3.30 -35.47 -20.47
N LYS A 37 -2.21 -35.24 -21.23
CA LYS A 37 -0.92 -34.82 -20.66
C LYS A 37 -0.95 -33.42 -20.05
N LYS A 38 -1.58 -32.43 -20.70
CA LYS A 38 -1.79 -31.09 -20.10
C LYS A 38 -2.59 -31.20 -18.81
N ALA A 39 -3.72 -31.89 -18.81
CA ALA A 39 -4.55 -32.11 -17.61
C ALA A 39 -3.82 -32.91 -16.51
N ALA A 40 -2.92 -33.83 -16.85
CA ALA A 40 -2.07 -34.52 -15.88
C ALA A 40 -0.98 -33.60 -15.29
N ILE A 41 -0.40 -32.71 -16.10
CA ILE A 41 0.57 -31.70 -15.65
C ILE A 41 -0.11 -30.61 -14.81
N GLU A 42 -1.33 -30.19 -15.15
CA GLU A 42 -2.15 -29.29 -14.32
C GLU A 42 -2.56 -29.96 -13.01
N ARG A 43 -2.91 -31.25 -13.00
CA ARG A 43 -3.14 -32.00 -11.76
C ARG A 43 -1.86 -32.15 -10.94
N ALA A 44 -0.69 -32.29 -11.57
CA ALA A 44 0.59 -32.30 -10.88
C ALA A 44 0.93 -30.91 -10.28
N LYS A 45 0.65 -29.80 -10.98
CA LYS A 45 0.77 -28.45 -10.45
C LYS A 45 -0.22 -28.18 -9.30
N LYS A 46 -1.49 -28.54 -9.45
CA LYS A 46 -2.50 -28.50 -8.38
C LYS A 46 -2.29 -29.52 -7.26
N ALA A 47 -1.33 -30.44 -7.43
CA ALA A 47 -0.84 -31.35 -6.40
C ALA A 47 0.53 -30.92 -5.82
N GLN A 48 0.97 -29.67 -6.06
CA GLN A 48 1.91 -29.05 -5.12
C GLN A 48 1.23 -28.98 -3.76
N THR A 49 1.83 -29.70 -2.82
CA THR A 49 1.42 -29.81 -1.43
C THR A 49 1.14 -28.45 -0.81
N TYR A 50 -0.06 -28.27 -0.25
CA TYR A 50 -0.26 -27.32 0.85
C TYR A 50 0.56 -27.81 2.04
N VAL A 51 1.85 -27.48 2.03
CA VAL A 51 2.64 -27.42 3.26
C VAL A 51 2.05 -26.26 4.04
N VAL A 52 1.31 -26.56 5.11
CA VAL A 52 1.02 -25.55 6.13
C VAL A 52 2.36 -25.26 6.80
N ASN A 53 3.08 -24.31 6.22
CA ASN A 53 4.33 -23.84 6.77
C ASN A 53 3.96 -23.06 8.04
N ILE A 54 4.14 -23.69 9.20
CA ILE A 54 3.86 -23.06 10.50
C ILE A 54 4.98 -22.04 10.75
N ARG A 55 4.83 -20.90 10.08
CA ARG A 55 5.65 -19.71 10.21
C ARG A 55 5.35 -19.09 11.58
N ASP A 56 6.38 -18.61 12.28
CA ASP A 56 6.12 -17.75 13.45
C ASP A 56 5.37 -16.49 12.96
N ILE A 57 4.37 -16.05 13.72
CA ILE A 57 3.54 -14.88 13.38
C ILE A 57 4.35 -13.58 13.31
N TYR A 58 5.58 -13.58 13.85
CA TYR A 58 6.53 -12.47 13.76
C TYR A 58 7.62 -12.68 12.69
N GLN A 59 7.62 -13.80 11.96
CA GLN A 59 8.70 -14.10 11.00
C GLN A 59 8.77 -13.06 9.86
N LEU A 60 7.65 -12.48 9.42
CA LEU A 60 7.65 -11.41 8.43
C LEU A 60 8.44 -10.18 8.93
N ALA A 61 8.10 -9.68 10.13
CA ALA A 61 8.87 -8.63 10.80
C ALA A 61 10.34 -9.03 11.01
N GLU A 62 10.63 -10.26 11.47
CA GLU A 62 12.00 -10.75 11.69
C GLU A 62 12.83 -10.83 10.39
N ASP A 63 12.23 -11.25 9.28
CA ASP A 63 12.85 -11.22 7.95
C ASP A 63 13.09 -9.75 7.50
N ALA A 64 12.21 -8.83 7.88
CA ALA A 64 12.31 -7.39 7.58
C ALA A 64 13.51 -6.69 8.25
N LYS A 65 14.18 -7.36 9.21
CA LYS A 65 15.46 -6.91 9.77
C LYS A 65 16.52 -6.69 8.69
N ALA A 66 16.56 -7.53 7.66
CA ALA A 66 17.50 -7.41 6.54
C ALA A 66 17.01 -6.45 5.42
N MET A 67 15.77 -5.97 5.49
CA MET A 67 15.14 -5.14 4.47
C MET A 67 15.44 -3.66 4.69
N VAL A 68 16.65 -3.22 4.34
CA VAL A 68 17.06 -1.80 4.38
C VAL A 68 16.96 -1.20 2.97
N ASN A 69 16.54 0.07 2.88
CA ASN A 69 16.41 0.78 1.61
C ASN A 69 17.73 0.78 0.80
N LYS A 70 17.62 0.64 -0.53
CA LYS A 70 18.72 0.57 -1.48
C LYS A 70 18.70 1.77 -2.43
N PRO A 71 19.78 2.08 -3.17
CA PRO A 71 19.80 3.22 -4.09
C PRO A 71 18.69 3.12 -5.15
N THR A 72 18.07 4.26 -5.47
CA THR A 72 17.20 4.42 -6.64
C THR A 72 18.01 4.34 -7.92
N GLY A 73 17.57 3.54 -8.89
CA GLY A 73 18.14 3.45 -10.23
C GLY A 73 17.63 4.56 -11.16
N VAL A 74 18.47 4.97 -12.11
CA VAL A 74 18.02 5.74 -13.27
C VAL A 74 18.67 5.22 -14.54
N VAL A 75 17.92 5.10 -15.63
CA VAL A 75 18.46 4.73 -16.95
C VAL A 75 18.02 5.74 -18.00
N TYR A 76 18.97 6.18 -18.82
CA TYR A 76 18.78 7.12 -19.93
C TYR A 76 20.01 7.05 -20.86
N ASP A 77 19.82 7.24 -22.17
CA ASP A 77 20.91 7.38 -23.13
C ASP A 77 20.70 8.61 -24.01
N LYS A 78 21.70 9.50 -24.09
CA LYS A 78 21.59 10.75 -24.86
C LYS A 78 21.39 10.52 -26.36
N ARG A 79 21.68 9.32 -26.90
CA ARG A 79 21.34 8.93 -28.28
C ARG A 79 19.83 8.97 -28.57
N MET A 80 18.98 8.89 -27.55
CA MET A 80 17.51 8.97 -27.70
C MET A 80 17.02 10.33 -28.22
N VAL A 81 17.86 11.37 -28.27
CA VAL A 81 17.53 12.65 -28.94
C VAL A 81 17.69 12.59 -30.47
N GLU A 82 18.34 11.56 -31.03
CA GLU A 82 18.44 11.40 -32.49
C GLU A 82 17.07 11.13 -33.14
N HIS A 83 16.11 10.54 -32.39
CA HIS A 83 14.79 10.18 -32.89
C HIS A 83 13.89 11.41 -33.04
N HIS A 84 13.59 11.86 -34.26
CA HIS A 84 12.70 13.00 -34.50
C HIS A 84 11.96 12.85 -35.83
N CYS A 85 10.81 13.53 -35.96
CA CYS A 85 10.06 13.58 -37.21
C CYS A 85 10.86 14.39 -38.26
N LEU A 86 11.08 13.82 -39.45
CA LEU A 86 11.86 14.46 -40.52
C LEU A 86 11.03 15.39 -41.41
N TRP A 87 9.71 15.39 -41.25
CA TRP A 87 8.75 16.06 -42.14
C TRP A 87 7.80 17.02 -41.43
N ASP A 88 7.83 17.06 -40.10
CA ASP A 88 7.11 18.02 -39.26
C ASP A 88 7.93 18.37 -38.01
N GLU A 89 8.45 19.60 -37.96
CA GLU A 89 9.27 20.10 -36.84
C GLU A 89 8.47 20.32 -35.55
N ASN A 90 7.13 20.37 -35.61
CA ASN A 90 6.26 20.66 -34.47
C ASN A 90 5.62 19.39 -33.88
N TYR A 91 6.01 18.21 -34.36
CA TYR A 91 5.40 16.92 -34.00
C TYR A 91 5.55 16.63 -32.48
N PRO A 92 4.46 16.36 -31.72
CA PRO A 92 4.53 16.33 -30.25
C PRO A 92 5.52 15.35 -29.63
N GLU A 93 5.67 14.13 -30.20
CA GLU A 93 6.67 13.17 -29.73
C GLU A 93 8.07 13.57 -30.24
N CYS A 94 8.68 14.53 -29.54
CA CYS A 94 9.93 15.17 -29.94
C CYS A 94 11.07 14.90 -28.93
N PRO A 95 12.35 15.11 -29.34
CA PRO A 95 13.50 15.01 -28.44
C PRO A 95 13.40 15.84 -27.15
N ASP A 96 12.71 16.97 -27.19
CA ASP A 96 12.63 17.88 -26.04
C ASP A 96 11.88 17.29 -24.85
N ARG A 97 10.98 16.32 -25.07
CA ARG A 97 10.35 15.54 -23.99
C ARG A 97 11.40 14.92 -23.07
N PHE A 98 12.46 14.37 -23.66
CA PHE A 98 13.56 13.72 -22.95
C PHE A 98 14.57 14.75 -22.39
N THR A 99 14.89 15.81 -23.13
CA THR A 99 15.87 16.83 -22.67
C THR A 99 15.34 17.66 -21.50
N TYR A 100 14.04 18.01 -21.49
CA TYR A 100 13.43 18.77 -20.41
C TYR A 100 13.34 17.95 -19.11
N VAL A 101 12.93 16.67 -19.17
CA VAL A 101 12.92 15.76 -18.01
C VAL A 101 14.31 15.61 -17.41
N LEU A 102 15.34 15.35 -18.23
CA LEU A 102 16.72 15.26 -17.74
C LEU A 102 17.22 16.58 -17.16
N SER A 103 16.92 17.71 -17.80
CA SER A 103 17.33 19.03 -17.31
C SER A 103 16.71 19.33 -15.96
N ARG A 104 15.40 19.08 -15.79
CA ARG A 104 14.70 19.32 -14.52
C ARG A 104 15.18 18.40 -13.39
N CYS A 105 15.38 17.12 -13.68
CA CYS A 105 15.99 16.18 -12.73
C CYS A 105 17.44 16.55 -12.37
N GLN A 106 18.16 17.27 -13.24
CA GLN A 106 19.51 17.79 -12.97
C GLN A 106 19.48 19.09 -12.16
N GLU A 107 18.58 20.03 -12.48
CA GLU A 107 18.35 21.26 -11.68
C GLU A 107 18.04 20.94 -10.22
N MET A 108 17.20 19.93 -9.99
CA MET A 108 16.80 19.46 -8.67
C MET A 108 17.84 18.53 -8.00
N GLY A 109 18.99 18.30 -8.64
CA GLY A 109 20.07 17.47 -8.10
C GLY A 109 19.74 15.97 -7.94
N LEU A 110 18.66 15.50 -8.57
CA LEU A 110 18.15 14.13 -8.41
C LEU A 110 19.05 13.11 -9.10
N LEU A 111 19.47 13.38 -10.35
CA LEU A 111 20.29 12.44 -11.13
C LEU A 111 21.61 12.08 -10.42
N SER A 112 22.21 13.03 -9.69
CA SER A 112 23.42 12.83 -8.88
C SER A 112 23.24 11.96 -7.63
N ARG A 113 21.99 11.62 -7.28
CA ARG A 113 21.64 10.75 -6.14
C ARG A 113 21.27 9.33 -6.56
N CYS A 114 20.99 9.11 -7.85
CA CYS A 114 20.61 7.83 -8.41
C CYS A 114 21.83 6.98 -8.79
N LYS A 115 21.72 5.65 -8.69
CA LYS A 115 22.63 4.71 -9.35
C LYS A 115 22.28 4.69 -10.84
N GLN A 116 23.14 5.22 -11.70
CA GLN A 116 22.93 5.10 -13.14
C GLN A 116 23.08 3.64 -13.58
N ILE A 117 22.04 3.09 -14.20
CA ILE A 117 22.06 1.79 -14.88
C ILE A 117 22.53 2.03 -16.33
N GLN A 118 23.31 1.12 -16.88
CA GLN A 118 23.84 1.26 -18.24
C GLN A 118 22.78 0.86 -19.27
N SER A 119 22.43 1.78 -20.17
CA SER A 119 21.55 1.49 -21.31
C SER A 119 22.18 0.49 -22.28
N ARG A 120 21.39 -0.48 -22.75
CA ARG A 120 21.74 -1.38 -23.85
C ARG A 120 20.60 -1.52 -24.85
N GLU A 121 20.92 -2.04 -26.02
CA GLU A 121 19.93 -2.49 -27.00
C GLU A 121 19.38 -3.87 -26.60
N ALA A 122 18.05 -4.04 -26.71
CA ALA A 122 17.38 -5.32 -26.54
C ALA A 122 17.83 -6.31 -27.61
N SER A 123 17.96 -7.59 -27.24
CA SER A 123 18.20 -8.66 -28.19
C SER A 123 16.93 -8.98 -28.99
N GLU A 124 17.11 -9.54 -30.19
CA GLU A 124 15.98 -10.01 -31.01
C GLU A 124 15.18 -11.12 -30.30
N GLU A 125 15.83 -11.97 -29.48
CA GLU A 125 15.15 -12.97 -28.65
C GLU A 125 14.20 -12.33 -27.62
N GLU A 126 14.63 -11.26 -26.96
CA GLU A 126 13.78 -10.52 -26.01
C GLU A 126 12.58 -9.89 -26.72
N VAL A 127 12.79 -9.18 -27.84
CA VAL A 127 11.72 -8.50 -28.58
C VAL A 127 10.71 -9.51 -29.16
N LEU A 128 11.19 -10.67 -29.64
CA LEU A 128 10.35 -11.75 -30.15
C LEU A 128 9.44 -12.41 -29.09
N LYS A 129 9.63 -12.14 -27.79
CA LYS A 129 8.71 -12.62 -26.75
C LYS A 129 7.31 -12.01 -26.87
N LYS A 130 7.20 -10.77 -27.37
CA LYS A 130 5.92 -10.06 -27.54
C LYS A 130 5.63 -9.63 -29.00
N HIS A 131 6.65 -9.39 -29.82
CA HIS A 131 6.50 -8.90 -31.21
C HIS A 131 6.78 -9.98 -32.27
N SER A 132 6.29 -9.76 -33.48
CA SER A 132 6.48 -10.68 -34.61
C SER A 132 7.81 -10.44 -35.36
N PRO A 133 8.43 -11.48 -35.94
CA PRO A 133 9.64 -11.33 -36.77
C PRO A 133 9.46 -10.29 -37.88
N LYS A 134 8.31 -10.30 -38.58
CA LYS A 134 7.98 -9.36 -39.66
C LYS A 134 8.06 -7.89 -39.22
N GLN A 135 7.63 -7.59 -37.99
CA GLN A 135 7.66 -6.23 -37.43
C GLN A 135 9.10 -5.78 -37.09
N ILE A 136 9.96 -6.71 -36.67
CA ILE A 136 11.39 -6.46 -36.42
C ILE A 136 12.12 -6.29 -37.76
N GLU A 137 11.87 -7.18 -38.73
CA GLU A 137 12.44 -7.14 -40.09
C GLU A 137 12.09 -5.84 -40.83
N LEU A 138 10.82 -5.40 -40.78
CA LEU A 138 10.37 -4.16 -41.40
C LEU A 138 11.06 -2.94 -40.78
N LEU A 139 11.09 -2.83 -39.45
CA LEU A 139 11.72 -1.67 -38.81
C LEU A 139 13.23 -1.64 -39.06
N ARG A 140 13.89 -2.81 -39.01
CA ARG A 140 15.31 -2.99 -39.37
C ARG A 140 15.62 -2.54 -40.80
N ALA A 141 14.72 -2.77 -41.75
CA ALA A 141 14.91 -2.34 -43.15
C ALA A 141 14.93 -0.82 -43.32
N THR A 142 14.41 -0.05 -42.35
CA THR A 142 14.45 1.43 -42.36
C THR A 142 15.74 2.01 -41.78
N GLU A 143 16.58 1.19 -41.11
CA GLU A 143 17.75 1.66 -40.38
C GLU A 143 18.81 2.27 -41.34
N ASN A 144 19.31 3.46 -40.99
CA ASN A 144 20.23 4.27 -41.79
C ASN A 144 19.70 4.70 -43.19
N SER A 145 18.42 4.48 -43.50
CA SER A 145 17.84 4.93 -44.78
C SER A 145 18.03 6.43 -45.00
N GLN A 146 18.28 6.82 -46.25
CA GLN A 146 18.39 8.22 -46.68
C GLN A 146 17.20 8.64 -47.56
N ASN A 147 16.21 7.76 -47.73
CA ASN A 147 15.02 8.01 -48.55
C ASN A 147 13.86 8.45 -47.65
N PHE A 148 13.81 9.74 -47.31
CA PHE A 148 12.85 10.25 -46.34
C PHE A 148 11.39 10.22 -46.85
N GLU A 149 11.18 10.28 -48.18
CA GLU A 149 9.86 10.09 -48.80
C GLU A 149 9.33 8.66 -48.58
N GLU A 150 10.20 7.64 -48.67
CA GLU A 150 9.85 6.25 -48.37
C GLU A 150 9.65 6.01 -46.86
N LEU A 151 10.37 6.71 -46.00
CA LEU A 151 10.11 6.66 -44.55
C LEU A 151 8.76 7.30 -44.19
N GLU A 152 8.39 8.43 -44.81
CA GLU A 152 7.08 9.04 -44.64
C GLU A 152 5.97 8.14 -45.21
N ASP A 153 6.18 7.52 -46.38
CA ASP A 153 5.25 6.57 -46.97
C ASP A 153 5.02 5.34 -46.07
N ILE A 154 6.07 4.68 -45.58
CA ILE A 154 5.95 3.55 -44.64
C ILE A 154 5.25 4.01 -43.36
N SER A 155 5.59 5.18 -42.82
CA SER A 155 4.97 5.74 -41.61
C SER A 155 3.47 5.97 -41.81
N SER A 156 3.06 6.47 -42.98
CA SER A 156 1.65 6.76 -43.29
C SER A 156 0.73 5.54 -43.22
N HIS A 157 1.24 4.30 -43.23
CA HIS A 157 0.43 3.09 -43.08
C HIS A 157 0.12 2.72 -41.62
N TYR A 158 0.59 3.51 -40.64
CA TYR A 158 0.44 3.27 -39.20
C TYR A 158 -0.12 4.50 -38.49
N ASP A 159 -1.00 4.27 -37.51
CA ASP A 159 -1.67 5.36 -36.80
C ASP A 159 -0.73 6.08 -35.81
N ALA A 160 -0.69 7.41 -35.91
CA ALA A 160 0.18 8.29 -35.13
C ALA A 160 1.65 7.84 -35.07
N ILE A 161 2.28 7.53 -36.21
CA ILE A 161 3.67 7.05 -36.29
C ILE A 161 4.53 7.92 -37.22
N TYR A 162 5.80 8.11 -36.85
CA TYR A 162 6.86 8.56 -37.76
C TYR A 162 8.09 7.66 -37.62
N ILE A 163 8.76 7.35 -38.74
CA ILE A 163 10.00 6.56 -38.75
C ILE A 163 11.18 7.44 -39.14
N HIS A 164 12.20 7.43 -38.29
CA HIS A 164 13.50 8.05 -38.46
C HIS A 164 14.57 6.98 -38.76
N PRO A 165 15.67 7.27 -39.47
CA PRO A 165 16.74 6.31 -39.77
C PRO A 165 17.39 5.63 -38.55
N SER A 166 17.16 6.12 -37.33
CA SER A 166 17.62 5.51 -36.07
C SER A 166 16.51 4.84 -35.23
N THR A 167 15.24 4.87 -35.66
CA THR A 167 14.09 4.33 -34.91
C THR A 167 14.29 2.88 -34.49
N TYR A 168 14.78 2.01 -35.37
CA TYR A 168 15.04 0.60 -35.04
C TYR A 168 15.98 0.46 -33.84
N ARG A 169 17.20 1.01 -33.95
CA ARG A 169 18.22 0.97 -32.90
C ARG A 169 17.73 1.59 -31.59
N LEU A 170 17.03 2.72 -31.66
CA LEU A 170 16.58 3.43 -30.45
C LEU A 170 15.37 2.77 -29.79
N SER A 171 14.51 2.08 -30.54
CA SER A 171 13.45 1.23 -29.99
C SER A 171 14.05 0.03 -29.25
N LEU A 172 15.11 -0.59 -29.80
CA LEU A 172 15.87 -1.60 -29.07
C LEU A 172 16.54 -1.02 -27.82
N LEU A 173 17.11 0.18 -27.89
CA LEU A 173 17.77 0.86 -26.77
C LEU A 173 16.79 1.23 -25.65
N ALA A 174 15.57 1.65 -25.99
CA ALA A 174 14.48 1.91 -25.04
C ALA A 174 14.03 0.61 -24.33
N ALA A 175 13.76 -0.45 -25.08
CA ALA A 175 13.34 -1.74 -24.53
C ALA A 175 14.44 -2.38 -23.68
N GLY A 176 15.69 -2.40 -24.14
CA GLY A 176 16.82 -2.99 -23.41
C GLY A 176 17.16 -2.24 -22.12
N SER A 177 17.12 -0.91 -22.15
CA SER A 177 17.22 -0.07 -20.94
C SER A 177 16.12 -0.38 -19.92
N THR A 178 14.90 -0.61 -20.39
CA THR A 178 13.74 -0.93 -19.53
C THR A 178 13.89 -2.31 -18.89
N ILE A 179 14.31 -3.31 -19.66
CA ILE A 179 14.58 -4.66 -19.17
C ILE A 179 15.64 -4.63 -18.08
N ASP A 180 16.77 -3.94 -18.29
CA ASP A 180 17.88 -3.92 -17.32
C ASP A 180 17.56 -3.12 -16.04
N LEU A 181 16.72 -2.08 -16.13
CA LEU A 181 16.18 -1.41 -14.95
C LEU A 181 15.33 -2.36 -14.10
N VAL A 182 14.40 -3.07 -14.73
CA VAL A 182 13.54 -4.07 -14.05
C VAL A 182 14.38 -5.24 -13.53
N GLU A 183 15.40 -5.68 -14.26
CA GLU A 183 16.31 -6.73 -13.81
C GLU A 183 17.06 -6.32 -12.53
N ALA A 184 17.59 -5.09 -12.49
CA ALA A 184 18.30 -4.55 -11.34
C ALA A 184 17.37 -4.37 -10.10
N VAL A 185 16.10 -3.98 -10.29
CA VAL A 185 15.09 -3.95 -9.21
C VAL A 185 14.79 -5.37 -8.70
N CYS A 186 14.50 -6.31 -9.60
CA CYS A 186 14.18 -7.70 -9.23
C CYS A 186 15.33 -8.39 -8.48
N LYS A 187 16.57 -8.22 -8.96
CA LYS A 187 17.82 -8.70 -8.31
C LYS A 187 18.13 -7.99 -6.99
N ASN A 188 17.42 -6.92 -6.63
CA ASN A 188 17.67 -6.06 -5.47
C ASN A 188 19.05 -5.36 -5.53
N GLU A 189 19.52 -5.01 -6.74
CA GLU A 189 20.73 -4.20 -6.97
C GLU A 189 20.48 -2.68 -6.84
N ILE A 190 19.20 -2.31 -6.92
CA ILE A 190 18.58 -1.02 -6.64
C ILE A 190 17.26 -1.32 -5.89
N GLN A 191 16.67 -0.31 -5.25
CA GLN A 191 15.36 -0.48 -4.60
C GLN A 191 14.24 -0.39 -5.63
N ASN A 192 14.27 0.70 -6.38
CA ASN A 192 13.29 1.15 -7.35
C ASN A 192 14.05 1.93 -8.43
N GLY A 193 13.38 2.48 -9.44
CA GLY A 193 14.03 3.41 -10.36
C GLY A 193 13.19 3.89 -11.53
N MET A 194 13.79 4.75 -12.37
CA MET A 194 13.11 5.39 -13.50
C MET A 194 13.87 5.25 -14.82
N ALA A 195 13.16 4.84 -15.87
CA ALA A 195 13.62 4.80 -17.24
C ALA A 195 13.15 6.07 -17.96
N ILE A 196 14.07 7.03 -18.12
CA ILE A 196 13.85 8.25 -18.90
C ILE A 196 14.25 7.89 -20.34
N ILE A 197 13.26 7.44 -21.12
CA ILE A 197 13.47 6.82 -22.43
C ILE A 197 12.55 7.40 -23.51
N ARG A 198 12.91 7.15 -24.78
CA ARG A 198 12.01 7.23 -25.94
C ARG A 198 12.60 6.45 -27.12
N PRO A 199 11.79 5.92 -28.06
CA PRO A 199 10.32 6.05 -28.15
C PRO A 199 9.54 5.32 -27.04
N PRO A 200 8.27 5.71 -26.79
CA PRO A 200 7.36 5.01 -25.87
C PRO A 200 7.02 3.59 -26.37
N GLY A 201 6.31 2.82 -25.54
CA GLY A 201 6.04 1.40 -25.75
C GLY A 201 4.60 0.93 -25.56
N HIS A 202 3.79 1.52 -24.69
CA HIS A 202 2.51 0.90 -24.27
C HIS A 202 1.46 0.67 -25.39
N HIS A 203 1.57 1.36 -26.53
CA HIS A 203 0.74 1.12 -27.75
C HIS A 203 1.35 0.17 -28.79
N ALA A 204 2.59 -0.30 -28.62
CA ALA A 204 3.26 -1.10 -29.63
C ALA A 204 2.66 -2.51 -29.74
N MET A 205 1.86 -2.74 -30.77
CA MET A 205 1.15 -4.00 -31.00
C MET A 205 2.12 -5.12 -31.42
N LYS A 206 1.67 -6.38 -31.29
CA LYS A 206 2.44 -7.60 -31.64
C LYS A 206 2.88 -7.69 -33.10
N SER A 207 2.28 -6.94 -34.03
CA SER A 207 2.61 -6.99 -35.46
C SER A 207 2.41 -5.65 -36.18
N GLU A 208 2.35 -4.55 -35.43
CA GLU A 208 1.92 -3.24 -35.89
C GLU A 208 2.47 -2.15 -34.95
N TYR A 209 2.90 -1.01 -35.51
CA TYR A 209 3.29 0.17 -34.74
C TYR A 209 2.07 1.09 -34.59
N CYS A 210 1.96 1.81 -33.47
CA CYS A 210 0.81 2.66 -33.17
C CYS A 210 1.21 3.68 -32.09
N GLY A 211 0.67 4.90 -32.12
CA GLY A 211 0.78 5.85 -30.99
C GLY A 211 2.21 6.21 -30.61
N TYR A 212 3.08 6.45 -31.60
CA TYR A 212 4.53 6.66 -31.44
C TYR A 212 5.33 5.44 -30.91
N CYS A 213 4.67 4.31 -30.63
CA CYS A 213 5.29 3.13 -30.02
C CYS A 213 5.71 2.07 -31.06
N PHE A 214 6.92 1.54 -30.90
CA PHE A 214 7.51 0.54 -31.82
C PHE A 214 7.68 -0.86 -31.21
N PHE A 215 8.19 -0.94 -29.98
CA PHE A 215 8.26 -2.14 -29.17
C PHE A 215 7.74 -1.83 -27.76
N ASN A 216 7.01 -2.77 -27.14
CA ASN A 216 6.34 -2.51 -25.86
C ASN A 216 7.32 -2.69 -24.70
N ASN A 217 8.00 -1.59 -24.35
CA ASN A 217 9.02 -1.50 -23.31
C ASN A 217 8.60 -2.21 -22.00
N VAL A 218 7.40 -1.88 -21.48
CA VAL A 218 6.89 -2.41 -20.21
C VAL A 218 6.49 -3.88 -20.33
N ALA A 219 5.79 -4.28 -21.39
CA ALA A 219 5.37 -5.67 -21.58
C ALA A 219 6.55 -6.62 -21.86
N LEU A 220 7.62 -6.14 -22.49
CA LEU A 220 8.86 -6.89 -22.67
C LEU A 220 9.59 -7.10 -21.34
N ALA A 221 9.72 -6.06 -20.52
CA ALA A 221 10.35 -6.16 -19.20
C ALA A 221 9.52 -6.99 -18.21
N ALA A 222 8.19 -6.87 -18.23
CA ALA A 222 7.29 -7.75 -17.48
C ALA A 222 7.45 -9.22 -17.88
N GLN A 223 7.49 -9.52 -19.19
CA GLN A 223 7.71 -10.89 -19.68
C GLN A 223 9.11 -11.41 -19.31
N HIS A 224 10.14 -10.56 -19.36
CA HIS A 224 11.46 -10.92 -18.84
C HIS A 224 11.41 -11.27 -17.34
N ALA A 225 10.75 -10.47 -16.51
CA ALA A 225 10.62 -10.75 -15.07
C ALA A 225 9.90 -12.08 -14.78
N LEU A 226 8.82 -12.38 -15.51
CA LEU A 226 8.05 -13.63 -15.42
C LEU A 226 8.83 -14.87 -15.88
N ASP A 227 9.65 -14.74 -16.92
CA ASP A 227 10.37 -15.88 -17.54
C ASP A 227 11.72 -16.16 -16.87
N ASN A 228 12.43 -15.10 -16.47
CA ASN A 228 13.87 -15.16 -16.15
C ASN A 228 14.19 -14.83 -14.69
N LEU A 229 13.35 -14.06 -13.99
CA LEU A 229 13.68 -13.49 -12.66
C LEU A 229 12.86 -14.07 -11.49
N GLY A 230 11.99 -15.05 -11.77
CA GLY A 230 11.21 -15.76 -10.77
C GLY A 230 10.02 -14.98 -10.20
N VAL A 231 9.67 -13.83 -10.80
CA VAL A 231 8.48 -13.06 -10.42
C VAL A 231 7.23 -13.78 -10.90
N SER A 232 6.19 -13.81 -10.06
CA SER A 232 4.94 -14.54 -10.29
C SER A 232 3.69 -13.65 -10.29
N LYS A 233 3.78 -12.47 -9.66
CA LYS A 233 2.70 -11.45 -9.60
C LYS A 233 3.24 -10.05 -9.91
N ILE A 234 2.89 -9.51 -11.07
CA ILE A 234 3.26 -8.16 -11.52
C ILE A 234 2.01 -7.28 -11.57
N LEU A 235 2.08 -6.09 -10.99
CA LEU A 235 1.09 -5.04 -11.20
C LEU A 235 1.66 -4.04 -12.21
N ILE A 236 1.00 -3.87 -13.35
CA ILE A 236 1.26 -2.79 -14.31
C ILE A 236 0.22 -1.70 -14.09
N VAL A 237 0.66 -0.52 -13.66
CA VAL A 237 -0.17 0.68 -13.58
C VAL A 237 0.15 1.57 -14.77
N ASP A 238 -0.83 1.86 -15.60
CA ASP A 238 -0.75 2.76 -16.73
C ASP A 238 -1.53 4.02 -16.41
N TRP A 239 -0.82 5.11 -16.12
CA TRP A 239 -1.42 6.42 -15.80
C TRP A 239 -1.29 7.42 -16.96
N ASP A 240 -0.76 6.97 -18.10
CA ASP A 240 -0.82 7.72 -19.35
C ASP A 240 -2.28 7.99 -19.73
N VAL A 241 -2.56 9.17 -20.28
CA VAL A 241 -3.95 9.56 -20.58
C VAL A 241 -4.53 8.76 -21.76
N HIS A 242 -3.73 7.99 -22.49
CA HIS A 242 -4.16 7.12 -23.57
C HIS A 242 -4.16 5.65 -23.12
N HIS A 243 -5.13 4.86 -23.60
CA HIS A 243 -5.19 3.44 -23.27
C HIS A 243 -4.04 2.65 -23.93
N GLY A 244 -3.16 2.06 -23.13
CA GLY A 244 -2.12 1.11 -23.55
C GLY A 244 -2.69 -0.25 -24.02
N GLN A 245 -3.53 -0.20 -25.05
CA GLN A 245 -4.23 -1.35 -25.65
C GLN A 245 -3.31 -2.52 -26.01
N ALA A 246 -2.07 -2.25 -26.43
CA ALA A 246 -1.11 -3.33 -26.70
C ALA A 246 -0.67 -4.03 -25.41
N THR A 247 -0.45 -3.29 -24.31
CA THR A 247 -0.14 -3.85 -23.00
C THR A 247 -1.30 -4.70 -22.47
N GLN A 248 -2.54 -4.21 -22.58
CA GLN A 248 -3.76 -4.99 -22.34
C GLN A 248 -3.74 -6.31 -23.13
N GLN A 249 -3.65 -6.24 -24.46
CA GLN A 249 -3.71 -7.43 -25.33
C GLN A 249 -2.57 -8.43 -25.07
N MET A 250 -1.40 -7.95 -24.61
CA MET A 250 -0.24 -8.80 -24.32
C MET A 250 -0.35 -9.62 -23.04
N PHE A 251 -1.32 -9.35 -22.16
CA PHE A 251 -1.56 -10.09 -20.91
C PHE A 251 -3.04 -10.46 -20.66
N PHE A 252 -3.93 -10.22 -21.63
CA PHE A 252 -5.40 -10.38 -21.52
C PHE A 252 -5.90 -11.79 -21.13
N ASP A 253 -5.03 -12.81 -21.12
CA ASP A 253 -5.34 -14.16 -20.63
C ASP A 253 -4.41 -14.68 -19.50
N ASP A 254 -3.49 -13.86 -18.97
CA ASP A 254 -2.46 -14.26 -18.00
C ASP A 254 -2.67 -13.62 -16.61
N ASN A 255 -3.19 -14.40 -15.66
CA ASN A 255 -3.49 -13.95 -14.29
C ASN A 255 -2.26 -13.72 -13.39
N ARG A 256 -1.05 -13.78 -13.94
CA ARG A 256 0.19 -13.37 -13.26
C ARG A 256 0.44 -11.86 -13.37
N VAL A 257 -0.28 -11.19 -14.26
CA VAL A 257 -0.18 -9.75 -14.48
C VAL A 257 -1.55 -9.12 -14.26
N VAL A 258 -1.62 -8.14 -13.35
CA VAL A 258 -2.74 -7.19 -13.34
C VAL A 258 -2.32 -6.01 -14.21
N TYR A 259 -3.10 -5.69 -15.24
CA TYR A 259 -2.99 -4.43 -15.99
C TYR A 259 -4.09 -3.49 -15.50
N PHE A 260 -3.73 -2.26 -15.17
CA PHE A 260 -4.64 -1.23 -14.66
C PHE A 260 -4.37 0.09 -15.39
N SER A 261 -5.32 0.60 -16.17
CA SER A 261 -5.15 1.79 -17.01
C SER A 261 -6.16 2.89 -16.71
N ILE A 262 -5.69 4.13 -16.48
CA ILE A 262 -6.52 5.32 -16.28
C ILE A 262 -6.37 6.27 -17.46
N HIS A 263 -7.33 6.24 -18.39
CA HIS A 263 -7.19 6.91 -19.69
C HIS A 263 -8.45 7.69 -20.09
N ARG A 264 -8.28 8.78 -20.83
CA ARG A 264 -9.37 9.49 -21.52
C ARG A 264 -10.03 8.54 -22.53
N TYR A 265 -11.36 8.56 -22.58
CA TYR A 265 -12.16 7.65 -23.41
C TYR A 265 -13.32 8.36 -24.08
N GLU A 266 -14.05 9.19 -23.33
CA GLU A 266 -15.22 9.95 -23.83
C GLU A 266 -16.19 9.05 -24.63
N HIS A 267 -16.55 7.91 -24.04
CA HIS A 267 -17.38 6.87 -24.66
C HIS A 267 -16.84 6.35 -26.01
N GLY A 268 -15.52 6.21 -26.11
CA GLY A 268 -14.80 5.78 -27.31
C GLY A 268 -14.54 6.88 -28.35
N THR A 269 -14.91 8.14 -28.10
CA THR A 269 -14.63 9.24 -29.04
C THR A 269 -13.21 9.78 -28.94
N PHE A 270 -12.50 9.52 -27.84
CA PHE A 270 -11.07 9.80 -27.74
C PHE A 270 -10.22 8.63 -28.30
N TRP A 271 -9.06 8.98 -28.85
CA TRP A 271 -8.09 8.05 -29.42
C TRP A 271 -7.52 7.09 -28.34
N PRO A 272 -7.35 5.78 -28.59
CA PRO A 272 -7.37 5.08 -29.89
C PRO A 272 -8.76 4.62 -30.37
N ASN A 273 -9.85 5.17 -29.85
CA ASN A 273 -11.22 4.93 -30.32
C ASN A 273 -11.71 3.47 -30.25
N LEU A 274 -11.14 2.66 -29.35
CA LEU A 274 -11.42 1.23 -29.28
C LEU A 274 -12.50 0.88 -28.23
N ARG A 275 -13.50 0.09 -28.61
CA ARG A 275 -14.51 -0.43 -27.66
C ARG A 275 -13.90 -1.29 -26.55
N GLU A 276 -12.73 -1.88 -26.79
CA GLU A 276 -11.99 -2.69 -25.81
C GLU A 276 -11.20 -1.88 -24.78
N SER A 277 -11.22 -0.55 -24.85
CA SER A 277 -10.76 0.35 -23.78
C SER A 277 -11.78 0.49 -22.64
N ASP A 278 -13.00 -0.01 -22.79
CA ASP A 278 -14.06 0.20 -21.79
C ASP A 278 -13.92 -0.71 -20.55
N PHE A 279 -14.63 -0.36 -19.48
CA PHE A 279 -14.53 -0.99 -18.15
C PHE A 279 -15.04 -2.45 -18.06
N ASP A 280 -15.71 -2.96 -19.10
CA ASP A 280 -16.24 -4.33 -19.17
C ASP A 280 -15.31 -5.32 -19.90
N TYR A 281 -14.20 -4.84 -20.49
CA TYR A 281 -13.16 -5.67 -21.09
C TYR A 281 -12.19 -6.24 -20.04
N ILE A 282 -12.72 -7.01 -19.10
CA ILE A 282 -12.01 -7.49 -17.90
C ILE A 282 -11.07 -8.69 -18.14
N GLY A 283 -10.64 -8.96 -19.36
CA GLY A 283 -9.81 -10.12 -19.70
C GLY A 283 -10.57 -11.44 -19.89
N THR A 284 -9.81 -12.48 -20.24
CA THR A 284 -10.27 -13.79 -20.72
C THR A 284 -9.46 -14.94 -20.12
N GLY A 285 -9.88 -16.20 -20.36
CA GLY A 285 -9.07 -17.37 -19.99
C GLY A 285 -8.79 -17.45 -18.49
N ALA A 286 -7.51 -17.43 -18.11
CA ALA A 286 -7.09 -17.33 -16.71
C ALA A 286 -7.09 -15.87 -16.22
N GLY A 287 -6.60 -14.93 -17.03
CA GLY A 287 -6.56 -13.48 -16.75
C GLY A 287 -7.91 -12.76 -16.72
N ARG A 288 -9.05 -13.47 -16.68
CA ARG A 288 -10.36 -12.84 -16.50
C ARG A 288 -10.50 -12.32 -15.06
N GLY A 289 -10.78 -11.02 -14.96
CA GLY A 289 -10.74 -10.24 -13.73
C GLY A 289 -9.41 -9.49 -13.51
N TYR A 290 -8.39 -9.66 -14.36
CA TYR A 290 -7.04 -9.11 -14.15
C TYR A 290 -6.72 -7.90 -15.06
N ASN A 291 -7.69 -7.44 -15.85
CA ASN A 291 -7.55 -6.29 -16.75
C ASN A 291 -8.53 -5.18 -16.36
N PHE A 292 -8.02 -4.11 -15.76
CA PHE A 292 -8.78 -2.98 -15.23
C PHE A 292 -8.65 -1.76 -16.15
N ASN A 293 -9.73 -1.44 -16.86
CA ASN A 293 -9.85 -0.21 -17.61
C ASN A 293 -10.66 0.81 -16.81
N VAL A 294 -10.11 2.01 -16.61
CA VAL A 294 -10.75 3.12 -15.90
C VAL A 294 -10.99 4.28 -16.87
N PRO A 295 -12.01 4.19 -17.74
CA PRO A 295 -12.26 5.17 -18.79
C PRO A 295 -12.79 6.50 -18.24
N LEU A 296 -12.05 7.58 -18.50
CA LEU A 296 -12.45 8.95 -18.17
C LEU A 296 -13.37 9.48 -19.28
N ASN A 297 -14.65 9.67 -18.94
CA ASN A 297 -15.69 10.02 -19.90
C ASN A 297 -15.93 11.53 -20.07
N LYS A 298 -15.09 12.37 -19.45
CA LYS A 298 -15.00 13.82 -19.63
C LYS A 298 -13.53 14.25 -19.51
N THR A 299 -13.19 15.43 -20.01
CA THR A 299 -11.92 16.13 -19.75
C THR A 299 -11.94 16.87 -18.41
N GLY A 300 -10.81 17.46 -18.00
CA GLY A 300 -10.69 18.30 -16.80
C GLY A 300 -10.57 17.55 -15.47
N MET A 301 -10.24 16.25 -15.49
CA MET A 301 -10.08 15.45 -14.27
C MET A 301 -8.91 15.94 -13.41
N THR A 302 -9.13 16.02 -12.10
CA THR A 302 -8.23 16.67 -11.13
C THR A 302 -7.46 15.68 -10.25
N ASN A 303 -6.59 16.20 -9.36
CA ASN A 303 -6.00 15.42 -8.27
C ASN A 303 -7.07 14.63 -7.47
N THR A 304 -8.25 15.24 -7.25
CA THR A 304 -9.37 14.64 -6.50
C THR A 304 -9.86 13.35 -7.18
N ASP A 305 -10.01 13.39 -8.50
CA ASP A 305 -10.57 12.31 -9.30
C ASP A 305 -9.58 11.13 -9.40
N TYR A 306 -8.29 11.43 -9.64
CA TYR A 306 -7.24 10.41 -9.67
C TYR A 306 -6.97 9.78 -8.29
N LEU A 307 -7.00 10.56 -7.21
CA LEU A 307 -6.88 10.00 -5.86
C LEU A 307 -8.13 9.22 -5.45
N ALA A 308 -9.32 9.58 -5.92
CA ALA A 308 -10.52 8.74 -5.76
C ALA A 308 -10.38 7.40 -6.48
N ILE A 309 -9.87 7.38 -7.72
CA ILE A 309 -9.55 6.12 -8.45
C ILE A 309 -8.53 5.27 -7.66
N PHE A 310 -7.50 5.89 -7.07
CA PHE A 310 -6.52 5.17 -6.26
C PHE A 310 -7.14 4.59 -4.98
N HIS A 311 -7.86 5.38 -4.20
CA HIS A 311 -8.47 4.96 -2.93
C HIS A 311 -9.60 3.92 -3.11
N GLN A 312 -10.39 4.03 -4.19
CA GLN A 312 -11.57 3.19 -4.41
C GLN A 312 -11.30 1.95 -5.27
N LEU A 313 -10.30 1.99 -6.16
CA LEU A 313 -9.95 0.86 -7.04
C LEU A 313 -8.53 0.34 -6.76
N LEU A 314 -7.50 1.13 -7.04
CA LEU A 314 -6.14 0.61 -7.20
C LEU A 314 -5.49 0.12 -5.90
N LEU A 315 -5.66 0.83 -4.79
CA LEU A 315 -5.06 0.42 -3.52
C LEU A 315 -5.78 -0.81 -2.91
N PRO A 316 -7.13 -0.90 -2.88
CA PRO A 316 -7.83 -2.15 -2.53
C PRO A 316 -7.38 -3.36 -3.36
N LEU A 317 -7.27 -3.19 -4.68
CA LEU A 317 -6.77 -4.20 -5.63
C LEU A 317 -5.32 -4.60 -5.33
N ALA A 318 -4.42 -3.64 -5.13
CA ALA A 318 -3.01 -3.90 -4.87
C ALA A 318 -2.79 -4.62 -3.52
N SER A 319 -3.61 -4.32 -2.51
CA SER A 319 -3.60 -5.02 -1.22
C SER A 319 -4.09 -6.47 -1.31
N GLU A 320 -5.10 -6.76 -2.13
CA GLU A 320 -5.59 -8.14 -2.33
C GLU A 320 -4.67 -8.95 -3.26
N PHE A 321 -4.19 -8.35 -4.36
CA PHE A 321 -3.27 -8.99 -5.30
C PHE A 321 -1.88 -9.20 -4.70
N ALA A 322 -1.43 -8.29 -3.82
CA ALA A 322 -0.14 -8.31 -3.14
C ALA A 322 1.05 -8.55 -4.11
N PRO A 323 1.30 -7.62 -5.07
CA PRO A 323 2.28 -7.81 -6.13
C PRO A 323 3.72 -7.96 -5.62
N GLU A 324 4.55 -8.65 -6.39
CA GLU A 324 5.98 -8.88 -6.13
C GLU A 324 6.88 -7.90 -6.90
N LEU A 325 6.30 -7.20 -7.88
CA LEU A 325 6.89 -6.13 -8.69
C LEU A 325 5.77 -5.18 -9.14
N VAL A 326 6.01 -3.87 -9.07
CA VAL A 326 5.15 -2.85 -9.71
C VAL A 326 5.91 -2.22 -10.87
N LEU A 327 5.25 -2.15 -12.03
CA LEU A 327 5.71 -1.42 -13.20
C LEU A 327 4.74 -0.27 -13.45
N ILE A 328 5.26 0.93 -13.75
CA ILE A 328 4.43 2.08 -14.08
C ILE A 328 4.70 2.50 -15.53
N SER A 329 3.71 2.36 -16.40
CA SER A 329 3.64 3.05 -17.70
C SER A 329 3.29 4.50 -17.40
N ALA A 330 4.30 5.36 -17.48
CA ALA A 330 4.27 6.70 -16.90
C ALA A 330 4.22 7.77 -17.98
N GLY A 331 3.02 7.98 -18.53
CA GLY A 331 2.70 9.20 -19.26
C GLY A 331 2.52 10.39 -18.32
N PHE A 332 2.76 11.59 -18.83
CA PHE A 332 2.52 12.85 -18.10
C PHE A 332 1.65 13.81 -18.92
N ASP A 333 0.76 13.25 -19.75
CA ASP A 333 -0.25 13.94 -20.55
C ASP A 333 -1.61 14.05 -19.84
N ALA A 334 -1.83 13.26 -18.78
CA ALA A 334 -2.88 13.56 -17.81
C ALA A 334 -2.52 14.79 -16.93
N ALA A 335 -1.33 15.37 -17.08
CA ALA A 335 -0.89 16.56 -16.35
C ALA A 335 -1.49 17.85 -16.91
N MET A 336 -1.75 18.81 -16.02
CA MET A 336 -2.31 20.12 -16.32
C MET A 336 -1.59 20.80 -17.49
N GLY A 337 -2.38 21.16 -18.51
CA GLY A 337 -1.92 21.90 -19.67
C GLY A 337 -1.49 21.06 -20.88
N ASP A 338 -1.57 19.73 -20.80
CA ASP A 338 -1.35 18.88 -21.98
C ASP A 338 -2.44 19.09 -23.04
N GLU A 339 -2.00 19.10 -24.31
CA GLU A 339 -2.84 19.38 -25.48
C GLU A 339 -3.57 18.16 -26.04
N LYS A 340 -3.25 16.95 -25.57
CA LYS A 340 -3.97 15.70 -25.88
C LYS A 340 -4.81 15.21 -24.71
N GLY A 341 -4.29 15.27 -23.49
CA GLY A 341 -5.01 14.78 -22.32
C GLY A 341 -6.18 15.67 -21.89
N GLU A 342 -6.00 16.99 -21.94
CA GLU A 342 -6.98 17.99 -21.44
C GLU A 342 -7.42 17.72 -19.98
N MET A 343 -6.54 17.12 -19.17
CA MET A 343 -6.75 16.87 -17.74
C MET A 343 -6.02 17.94 -16.90
N GLU A 344 -6.31 17.96 -15.61
CA GLU A 344 -5.95 19.04 -14.68
C GLU A 344 -5.17 18.50 -13.45
N ILE A 345 -4.48 17.36 -13.58
CA ILE A 345 -3.60 16.83 -12.53
C ILE A 345 -2.41 17.76 -12.34
N THR A 346 -2.11 18.14 -11.09
CA THR A 346 -0.91 18.91 -10.77
C THR A 346 0.35 18.02 -10.83
N PRO A 347 1.52 18.56 -11.23
CA PRO A 347 2.79 17.82 -11.18
C PRO A 347 3.11 17.20 -9.80
N ALA A 348 2.68 17.85 -8.71
CA ALA A 348 2.85 17.35 -7.34
C ALA A 348 2.04 16.07 -7.07
N CYS A 349 0.85 15.89 -7.67
CA CYS A 349 0.03 14.71 -7.47
C CYS A 349 0.75 13.41 -7.90
N TYR A 350 1.59 13.44 -8.93
CA TYR A 350 2.38 12.28 -9.36
C TYR A 350 3.34 11.73 -8.28
N ALA A 351 3.78 12.58 -7.34
CA ALA A 351 4.54 12.13 -6.17
C ALA A 351 3.65 11.34 -5.18
N HIS A 352 2.39 11.75 -4.98
CA HIS A 352 1.43 10.99 -4.18
C HIS A 352 1.08 9.64 -4.83
N LEU A 353 0.89 9.60 -6.15
CA LEU A 353 0.56 8.36 -6.86
C LEU A 353 1.66 7.30 -6.71
N VAL A 354 2.93 7.67 -6.94
CA VAL A 354 4.06 6.72 -6.81
C VAL A 354 4.38 6.37 -5.35
N ASN A 355 4.22 7.31 -4.41
CA ASN A 355 4.41 7.02 -2.99
C ASN A 355 3.38 6.01 -2.47
N SER A 356 2.10 6.16 -2.84
CA SER A 356 1.03 5.23 -2.45
C SER A 356 1.29 3.80 -2.94
N LEU A 357 1.87 3.65 -4.14
CA LEU A 357 2.26 2.34 -4.68
C LEU A 357 3.53 1.75 -4.02
N SER A 358 4.39 2.59 -3.44
CA SER A 358 5.68 2.18 -2.84
C SER A 358 5.54 1.36 -1.55
N ALA A 359 4.33 1.25 -1.00
CA ALA A 359 4.00 0.30 0.07
C ALA A 359 4.09 -1.17 -0.40
N PHE A 360 3.76 -1.43 -1.66
CA PHE A 360 3.65 -2.79 -2.21
C PHE A 360 4.98 -3.32 -2.75
N ALA A 361 5.05 -4.62 -3.05
CA ALA A 361 6.20 -5.27 -3.69
C ALA A 361 7.56 -5.08 -2.96
N HIS A 362 7.57 -4.86 -1.65
CA HIS A 362 8.77 -4.42 -0.90
C HIS A 362 9.41 -3.14 -1.50
N GLY A 363 8.61 -2.21 -2.00
CA GLY A 363 9.08 -1.00 -2.68
C GLY A 363 9.72 -1.25 -4.06
N LYS A 364 9.53 -2.43 -4.68
CA LYS A 364 10.05 -2.74 -6.02
C LYS A 364 9.21 -2.09 -7.11
N ILE A 365 9.55 -0.84 -7.44
CA ILE A 365 8.91 -0.08 -8.52
C ILE A 365 9.92 0.23 -9.62
N ALA A 366 9.54 -0.03 -10.87
CA ALA A 366 10.15 0.61 -12.03
C ALA A 366 9.14 1.55 -12.70
N VAL A 367 9.55 2.79 -12.94
CA VAL A 367 8.78 3.81 -13.66
C VAL A 367 9.34 3.96 -15.06
N ILE A 368 8.51 3.84 -16.10
CA ILE A 368 8.91 3.87 -17.50
C ILE A 368 8.22 5.03 -18.20
N LEU A 369 8.98 5.97 -18.76
CA LEU A 369 8.41 7.13 -19.46
C LEU A 369 7.65 6.70 -20.74
N GLU A 370 6.37 7.06 -20.83
CA GLU A 370 5.50 6.85 -22.00
C GLU A 370 5.19 8.20 -22.67
N GLY A 371 3.96 8.72 -22.57
CA GLY A 371 3.48 9.99 -23.11
C GLY A 371 3.72 11.25 -22.25
N GLY A 372 2.93 12.30 -22.46
CA GLY A 372 3.13 13.65 -21.94
C GLY A 372 3.86 14.57 -22.92
N TYR A 373 3.23 15.70 -23.28
CA TYR A 373 3.64 16.57 -24.38
C TYR A 373 3.72 18.05 -23.98
N CYS A 374 2.96 18.50 -22.98
CA CYS A 374 3.25 19.77 -22.30
C CYS A 374 4.56 19.68 -21.50
N LEU A 375 5.68 19.95 -22.19
CA LEU A 375 7.08 19.76 -21.73
C LEU A 375 7.35 20.20 -20.29
N LYS A 376 6.76 21.32 -19.86
CA LYS A 376 6.92 21.87 -18.50
C LYS A 376 6.19 21.05 -17.43
N SER A 377 4.99 20.56 -17.74
CA SER A 377 4.20 19.71 -16.83
C SER A 377 4.81 18.31 -16.74
N LEU A 378 5.20 17.75 -17.90
CA LEU A 378 5.98 16.52 -18.03
C LEU A 378 7.26 16.55 -17.17
N ALA A 379 8.09 17.57 -17.34
CA ALA A 379 9.39 17.64 -16.67
C ALA A 379 9.27 17.81 -15.15
N GLU A 380 8.30 18.60 -14.69
CA GLU A 380 8.02 18.73 -13.26
C GLU A 380 7.46 17.42 -12.68
N GLY A 381 6.47 16.81 -13.34
CA GLY A 381 5.84 15.57 -12.89
C GLY A 381 6.85 14.43 -12.76
N ALA A 382 7.63 14.19 -13.82
CA ALA A 382 8.67 13.15 -13.82
C ALA A 382 9.77 13.40 -12.78
N ALA A 383 10.17 14.66 -12.55
CA ALA A 383 11.14 14.99 -11.52
C ALA A 383 10.57 14.78 -10.10
N LEU A 384 9.29 15.09 -9.87
CA LEU A 384 8.62 14.85 -8.58
C LEU A 384 8.35 13.36 -8.33
N THR A 385 8.07 12.56 -9.37
CA THR A 385 8.07 11.09 -9.30
C THR A 385 9.45 10.56 -8.91
N LEU A 386 10.52 10.97 -9.59
CA LEU A 386 11.89 10.51 -9.25
C LEU A 386 12.32 10.94 -7.85
N ARG A 387 11.92 12.14 -7.42
CA ARG A 387 12.14 12.65 -6.06
C ARG A 387 11.45 11.78 -5.00
N SER A 388 10.21 11.34 -5.23
CA SER A 388 9.52 10.42 -4.32
C SER A 388 10.19 9.04 -4.29
N LEU A 389 10.60 8.49 -5.44
CA LEU A 389 11.37 7.23 -5.49
C LEU A 389 12.67 7.28 -4.66
N LEU A 390 13.30 8.47 -4.59
CA LEU A 390 14.51 8.74 -3.79
C LEU A 390 14.27 8.86 -2.27
N GLY A 391 13.04 8.72 -1.78
CA GLY A 391 12.70 8.83 -0.36
C GLY A 391 12.78 10.25 0.20
N ASP A 392 12.53 11.26 -0.64
CA ASP A 392 12.30 12.63 -0.19
C ASP A 392 10.84 12.88 0.22
N PRO A 393 10.57 13.87 1.10
CA PRO A 393 9.21 14.27 1.43
C PRO A 393 8.33 14.59 0.21
N VAL A 394 7.18 13.94 0.13
CA VAL A 394 6.11 14.23 -0.85
C VAL A 394 5.58 15.65 -0.58
N PRO A 395 5.52 16.55 -1.58
CA PRO A 395 5.02 17.91 -1.38
C PRO A 395 3.51 17.93 -1.19
N MET A 396 2.99 18.80 -0.31
CA MET A 396 1.53 19.00 -0.20
C MET A 396 0.91 19.50 -1.52
N ILE A 397 -0.20 18.88 -1.92
CA ILE A 397 -1.16 19.37 -2.92
C ILE A 397 -2.24 20.25 -2.27
N GLU A 398 -3.13 20.86 -3.08
CA GLU A 398 -4.35 21.51 -2.59
C GLU A 398 -5.34 20.53 -1.91
N SER A 399 -6.20 21.07 -1.03
CA SER A 399 -7.29 20.31 -0.40
C SER A 399 -8.27 19.80 -1.46
N LEU A 400 -8.66 18.53 -1.35
CA LEU A 400 -9.49 17.86 -2.35
C LEU A 400 -10.98 18.28 -2.30
N GLY A 401 -11.62 18.25 -3.46
CA GLY A 401 -13.04 18.57 -3.62
C GLY A 401 -13.98 17.36 -3.47
N GLN A 402 -15.11 17.42 -4.17
CA GLN A 402 -15.87 16.20 -4.49
C GLN A 402 -15.29 15.58 -5.77
N PRO A 403 -15.08 14.26 -5.86
CA PRO A 403 -14.89 13.59 -7.14
C PRO A 403 -16.08 13.88 -8.07
N CYS A 404 -15.83 14.14 -9.35
CA CYS A 404 -16.92 14.50 -10.24
C CYS A 404 -17.85 13.31 -10.52
N ASP A 405 -19.12 13.59 -10.84
CA ASP A 405 -20.14 12.53 -11.02
C ASP A 405 -19.74 11.49 -12.10
N SER A 406 -19.00 11.91 -13.14
CA SER A 406 -18.47 11.02 -14.18
C SER A 406 -17.42 10.02 -13.67
N ILE A 407 -16.70 10.36 -12.61
CA ILE A 407 -15.66 9.50 -12.00
C ILE A 407 -16.28 8.59 -10.95
N ILE A 408 -17.31 9.07 -10.24
CA ILE A 408 -18.18 8.23 -9.42
C ILE A 408 -18.83 7.15 -10.31
N GLU A 409 -19.35 7.52 -11.48
CA GLU A 409 -19.90 6.57 -12.46
C GLU A 409 -18.84 5.56 -12.95
N THR A 410 -17.68 6.02 -13.43
CA THR A 410 -16.59 5.14 -13.90
C THR A 410 -16.09 4.19 -12.80
N ILE A 411 -15.92 4.65 -11.56
CA ILE A 411 -15.49 3.80 -10.43
C ILE A 411 -16.54 2.72 -10.13
N LEU A 412 -17.83 3.08 -10.07
CA LEU A 412 -18.91 2.12 -9.82
C LEU A 412 -19.12 1.14 -10.99
N ASN A 413 -18.86 1.57 -12.22
CA ASN A 413 -18.80 0.72 -13.42
C ASN A 413 -17.70 -0.35 -13.31
N VAL A 414 -16.47 0.05 -12.92
CA VAL A 414 -15.34 -0.88 -12.73
C VAL A 414 -15.59 -1.84 -11.56
N ILE A 415 -16.08 -1.34 -10.41
CA ILE A 415 -16.47 -2.17 -9.26
C ILE A 415 -17.51 -3.21 -9.69
N TYR A 416 -18.51 -2.82 -10.48
CA TYR A 416 -19.56 -3.72 -10.95
C TYR A 416 -19.03 -4.88 -11.82
N THR A 417 -18.01 -4.66 -12.65
CA THR A 417 -17.43 -5.71 -13.50
C THR A 417 -16.41 -6.58 -12.77
N HIS A 418 -15.78 -6.08 -11.70
CA HIS A 418 -14.69 -6.75 -10.97
C HIS A 418 -15.10 -7.39 -9.63
N GLN A 419 -16.24 -7.03 -9.05
CA GLN A 419 -16.76 -7.55 -7.77
C GLN A 419 -16.78 -9.08 -7.65
N ASP A 420 -17.04 -9.82 -8.74
CA ASP A 420 -17.12 -11.29 -8.70
C ASP A 420 -15.72 -11.95 -8.71
N TYR A 421 -14.66 -11.17 -8.90
CA TYR A 421 -13.26 -11.62 -9.01
C TYR A 421 -12.40 -11.21 -7.81
N TRP A 422 -12.73 -10.09 -7.15
CA TRP A 422 -11.94 -9.50 -6.06
C TRP A 422 -12.79 -9.27 -4.81
N GLN A 423 -12.36 -9.82 -3.68
CA GLN A 423 -13.01 -9.69 -2.37
C GLN A 423 -13.11 -8.23 -1.92
N CYS A 424 -12.10 -7.41 -2.23
CA CYS A 424 -12.02 -6.01 -1.83
C CYS A 424 -13.16 -5.14 -2.38
N TYR A 425 -13.89 -5.55 -3.43
CA TYR A 425 -15.06 -4.83 -3.95
C TYR A 425 -16.40 -5.41 -3.49
N GLN A 426 -16.41 -6.58 -2.84
CA GLN A 426 -17.64 -7.28 -2.46
C GLN A 426 -18.40 -6.65 -1.29
N PHE A 427 -17.86 -5.57 -0.69
CA PHE A 427 -18.59 -4.78 0.30
C PHE A 427 -19.67 -3.88 -0.33
N THR A 428 -19.64 -3.60 -1.63
CA THR A 428 -20.62 -2.70 -2.30
C THR A 428 -22.05 -3.21 -2.14
N GLU A 429 -23.02 -2.32 -1.87
CA GLU A 429 -24.44 -2.71 -1.75
C GLU A 429 -25.01 -3.22 -3.08
N LYS A 430 -25.88 -4.23 -3.03
CA LYS A 430 -26.47 -4.85 -4.23
C LYS A 430 -28.00 -4.75 -4.23
N TYR A 431 -28.58 -4.59 -5.42
CA TYR A 431 -30.04 -4.62 -5.62
C TYR A 431 -30.44 -5.34 -6.92
N LYS A 432 -31.70 -5.76 -7.03
CA LYS A 432 -32.28 -6.29 -8.28
C LYS A 432 -33.14 -5.24 -8.97
N LEU A 433 -33.16 -5.23 -10.30
CA LEU A 433 -33.98 -4.31 -11.10
C LEU A 433 -35.49 -4.58 -10.96
N ASN A 434 -35.89 -5.85 -10.93
CA ASN A 434 -37.28 -6.27 -11.14
C ASN A 434 -38.11 -6.55 -9.88
N GLU A 435 -37.51 -6.39 -8.69
CA GLU A 435 -38.19 -6.58 -7.40
C GLU A 435 -38.42 -5.22 -6.73
N LYS A 436 -39.49 -5.10 -5.93
CA LYS A 436 -39.72 -3.89 -5.13
C LYS A 436 -38.57 -3.75 -4.14
N SER A 437 -37.74 -2.72 -4.34
CA SER A 437 -36.55 -2.40 -3.56
C SER A 437 -36.73 -2.63 -2.05
N GLU A 438 -36.04 -3.64 -1.51
CA GLU A 438 -35.91 -3.82 -0.05
C GLU A 438 -34.93 -2.80 0.56
N LEU A 439 -34.03 -2.23 -0.27
CA LEU A 439 -33.17 -1.12 0.16
C LEU A 439 -33.99 0.13 0.50
N PRO A 440 -33.65 0.86 1.58
CA PRO A 440 -34.30 2.12 1.95
C PRO A 440 -34.31 3.16 0.83
N PRO A 441 -35.32 4.06 0.76
CA PRO A 441 -35.40 5.11 -0.27
C PRO A 441 -34.23 6.10 -0.32
N THR A 442 -33.40 6.14 0.73
CA THR A 442 -32.20 6.98 0.84
C THR A 442 -30.97 6.40 0.14
N VAL A 443 -30.96 5.12 -0.22
CA VAL A 443 -29.80 4.49 -0.86
C VAL A 443 -29.75 4.86 -2.34
N LYS A 444 -28.75 5.68 -2.73
CA LYS A 444 -28.44 5.98 -4.13
C LYS A 444 -28.23 4.68 -4.92
N LYS A 445 -28.69 4.64 -6.17
CA LYS A 445 -28.51 3.50 -7.07
C LYS A 445 -27.77 3.90 -8.34
N HIS A 446 -26.87 3.02 -8.76
CA HIS A 446 -26.20 3.07 -10.06
C HIS A 446 -26.77 1.99 -10.99
N VAL A 447 -26.78 2.25 -12.29
CA VAL A 447 -26.98 1.25 -13.35
C VAL A 447 -25.81 1.38 -14.32
N PRO A 448 -24.94 0.36 -14.43
CA PRO A 448 -23.80 0.43 -15.32
C PRO A 448 -24.26 0.32 -16.78
N ILE A 449 -23.73 1.21 -17.61
CA ILE A 449 -23.94 1.25 -19.05
C ILE A 449 -22.59 1.41 -19.74
N ALA A 450 -22.39 0.74 -20.87
CA ALA A 450 -21.16 0.84 -21.66
C ALA A 450 -21.45 1.40 -23.06
N PRO A 451 -21.83 2.69 -23.17
CA PRO A 451 -22.14 3.34 -24.44
C PRO A 451 -20.86 3.60 -25.24
N PHE A 452 -20.94 3.40 -26.54
CA PHE A 452 -19.85 3.63 -27.49
C PHE A 452 -20.35 4.54 -28.60
N LYS A 453 -19.71 5.71 -28.76
CA LYS A 453 -20.18 6.83 -29.61
C LYS A 453 -19.30 7.07 -30.85
N PHE A 454 -18.32 6.21 -31.12
CA PHE A 454 -17.46 6.34 -32.30
C PHE A 454 -18.08 5.70 -33.54
N GLU A 455 -18.35 6.51 -34.56
CA GLU A 455 -18.97 6.09 -35.83
C GLU A 455 -17.98 6.03 -37.01
N GLY A 456 -16.68 6.25 -36.75
CA GLY A 456 -15.64 6.30 -37.79
C GLY A 456 -15.14 4.94 -38.29
N GLU A 457 -14.35 4.95 -39.37
CA GLU A 457 -13.65 3.75 -39.82
C GLU A 457 -12.53 3.39 -38.84
N ALA A 458 -12.59 2.18 -38.25
CA ALA A 458 -11.67 1.74 -37.20
C ALA A 458 -10.21 1.49 -37.66
N LYS A 459 -9.92 1.60 -38.96
CA LYS A 459 -8.56 1.55 -39.52
C LYS A 459 -8.52 2.11 -40.95
N LEU A 460 -7.70 3.12 -41.18
CA LEU A 460 -7.44 3.67 -42.51
C LEU A 460 -6.34 2.88 -43.24
N GLU A 461 -6.33 2.95 -44.58
CA GLU A 461 -5.20 2.47 -45.40
C GLU A 461 -3.97 3.38 -45.24
N LYS A 462 -4.20 4.69 -45.07
CA LYS A 462 -3.17 5.69 -44.74
C LYS A 462 -3.68 6.78 -43.79
N TYR A 463 -2.78 7.29 -42.97
CA TYR A 463 -2.95 8.36 -41.99
C TYR A 463 -2.19 9.62 -42.40
N GLU A 464 -2.61 10.78 -41.90
CA GLU A 464 -1.89 12.04 -42.11
C GLU A 464 -0.61 12.08 -41.28
N THR A 465 0.51 12.47 -41.91
CA THR A 465 1.86 12.42 -41.33
C THR A 465 2.35 13.76 -40.76
N ARG A 466 1.59 14.85 -40.95
CA ARG A 466 1.99 16.24 -40.66
C ARG A 466 0.81 17.03 -40.10
N ASN A 467 1.00 17.81 -39.04
CA ASN A 467 -0.03 18.59 -38.34
C ASN A 467 -1.24 17.77 -37.82
N CYS A 468 -1.10 16.45 -37.71
CA CYS A 468 -2.15 15.48 -37.35
C CYS A 468 -2.40 15.39 -35.83
N TYR A 469 -2.33 16.52 -35.12
CA TYR A 469 -2.40 16.60 -33.66
C TYR A 469 -3.04 17.93 -33.22
N PRO A 470 -3.65 17.97 -32.02
CA PRO A 470 -4.23 19.21 -31.48
C PRO A 470 -3.16 20.27 -31.25
N VAL A 471 -3.49 21.53 -31.56
CA VAL A 471 -2.60 22.69 -31.39
C VAL A 471 -3.30 23.74 -30.53
N GLN A 472 -2.83 23.93 -29.29
CA GLN A 472 -3.32 25.02 -28.43
C GLN A 472 -2.89 26.40 -28.96
N SER A 473 -3.73 27.41 -28.74
CA SER A 473 -3.40 28.81 -29.06
C SER A 473 -2.22 29.33 -28.21
N ASN A 474 -1.49 30.33 -28.71
CA ASN A 474 -0.42 31.00 -27.94
C ASN A 474 -0.93 31.64 -26.63
N GLU A 475 -2.20 32.08 -26.62
CA GLU A 475 -2.85 32.66 -25.45
C GLU A 475 -3.12 31.59 -24.38
N THR A 476 -3.58 30.41 -24.80
CA THR A 476 -3.73 29.22 -23.96
C THR A 476 -2.37 28.75 -23.42
N LYS A 477 -1.34 28.66 -24.27
CA LYS A 477 0.02 28.22 -23.86
C LYS A 477 0.64 29.17 -22.84
N GLU A 478 0.50 30.50 -22.99
CA GLU A 478 0.95 31.47 -21.98
C GLU A 478 0.10 31.48 -20.70
N LEU A 479 -1.19 31.12 -20.75
CA LEU A 479 -2.01 30.95 -19.55
C LEU A 479 -1.56 29.70 -18.76
N ILE A 480 -1.42 28.55 -19.43
CA ILE A 480 -0.93 27.29 -18.85
C ILE A 480 0.46 27.50 -18.22
N LYS A 481 1.39 28.11 -18.96
CA LYS A 481 2.74 28.41 -18.50
C LYS A 481 2.74 29.17 -17.17
N LYS A 482 1.90 30.20 -17.04
CA LYS A 482 1.72 31.01 -15.81
C LYS A 482 1.09 30.20 -14.66
N ARG A 483 0.09 29.36 -14.94
CA ARG A 483 -0.47 28.42 -13.94
C ARG A 483 0.61 27.48 -13.42
N LEU A 484 1.45 26.94 -14.31
CA LEU A 484 2.57 26.07 -13.94
C LEU A 484 3.71 26.83 -13.22
N ASP A 485 4.00 28.08 -13.56
CA ASP A 485 4.94 28.92 -12.79
C ASP A 485 4.44 29.13 -11.34
N ASP A 486 3.17 29.48 -11.18
CA ASP A 486 2.52 29.72 -9.88
C ASP A 486 2.34 28.43 -9.05
N LEU A 487 2.15 27.27 -9.70
CA LEU A 487 2.19 25.97 -9.03
C LEU A 487 3.62 25.62 -8.57
N ILE A 488 4.60 25.60 -9.49
CA ILE A 488 5.99 25.24 -9.18
C ILE A 488 6.59 26.16 -8.09
N TYR A 489 6.26 27.46 -8.12
CA TYR A 489 6.68 28.41 -7.09
C TYR A 489 6.08 28.14 -5.70
N ARG A 490 4.85 27.61 -5.62
CA ARG A 490 4.18 27.31 -4.35
C ARG A 490 4.44 25.90 -3.82
N THR A 491 4.87 24.96 -4.67
CA THR A 491 5.23 23.60 -4.28
C THR A 491 6.44 23.61 -3.32
N GLN A 492 6.20 23.43 -2.02
CA GLN A 492 7.25 23.48 -1.01
C GLN A 492 8.06 22.18 -0.97
N LEU A 493 9.22 22.18 -1.62
CA LEU A 493 10.13 21.04 -1.67
C LEU A 493 11.08 21.01 -0.46
N LEU A 494 10.64 20.36 0.63
CA LEU A 494 11.50 20.18 1.81
C LEU A 494 12.70 19.27 1.49
N ALA A 495 13.88 19.63 2.00
CA ALA A 495 15.06 18.77 1.94
C ALA A 495 14.83 17.49 2.77
N PRO A 496 15.40 16.34 2.38
CA PRO A 496 15.39 15.15 3.24
C PRO A 496 16.08 15.46 4.57
N LYS A 497 15.36 15.19 5.67
CA LYS A 497 15.83 15.30 7.05
C LYS A 497 15.70 13.94 7.75
N PRO A 498 16.48 13.67 8.82
CA PRO A 498 16.38 12.43 9.58
C PRO A 498 14.98 12.26 10.19
N VAL A 499 14.67 11.03 10.59
CA VAL A 499 13.55 10.75 11.50
C VAL A 499 14.09 10.87 12.93
N CYS A 500 13.40 11.60 13.80
CA CYS A 500 13.81 11.71 15.21
C CYS A 500 13.18 10.62 16.08
N PHE A 501 13.85 10.30 17.18
CA PHE A 501 13.42 9.28 18.13
C PHE A 501 13.69 9.75 19.56
N VAL A 502 12.74 9.54 20.47
CA VAL A 502 12.90 9.85 21.90
C VAL A 502 12.43 8.69 22.78
N TYR A 503 13.17 8.46 23.86
CA TYR A 503 13.00 7.42 24.87
C TYR A 503 13.71 7.90 26.15
N ASP A 504 13.20 7.54 27.33
CA ASP A 504 13.84 7.84 28.62
C ASP A 504 13.54 6.76 29.67
N GLU A 505 14.55 6.42 30.48
CA GLU A 505 14.43 5.43 31.55
C GLU A 505 13.66 5.95 32.78
N ILE A 506 13.49 7.26 32.96
CA ILE A 506 12.63 7.85 33.99
C ILE A 506 11.19 7.32 33.86
N MET A 507 10.70 7.17 32.63
CA MET A 507 9.38 6.62 32.34
C MET A 507 9.22 5.16 32.79
N LEU A 508 10.31 4.41 33.03
CA LEU A 508 10.26 3.06 33.60
C LEU A 508 9.90 3.03 35.10
N ARG A 509 10.00 4.17 35.80
CA ARG A 509 9.79 4.25 37.26
C ARG A 509 8.31 4.24 37.67
N HIS A 510 7.40 4.62 36.76
CA HIS A 510 5.97 4.36 36.91
C HIS A 510 5.70 2.87 36.70
N GLN A 511 5.24 2.17 37.73
CA GLN A 511 4.92 0.74 37.70
C GLN A 511 3.95 0.41 38.84
N ASN A 512 3.05 -0.55 38.62
CA ASN A 512 2.08 -0.95 39.62
C ASN A 512 2.81 -1.69 40.78
N PRO A 513 2.81 -1.16 42.02
CA PRO A 513 3.53 -1.77 43.13
C PRO A 513 2.72 -2.87 43.84
N TYR A 514 1.47 -3.10 43.44
CA TYR A 514 0.55 -4.07 44.05
C TYR A 514 0.30 -5.30 43.17
N ASP A 515 0.38 -5.14 41.84
CA ASP A 515 0.29 -6.22 40.85
C ASP A 515 1.50 -6.21 39.89
N GLY A 516 2.33 -7.26 39.97
CA GLY A 516 3.49 -7.45 39.09
C GLY A 516 3.15 -8.01 37.70
N ASN A 517 1.92 -8.49 37.47
CA ASN A 517 1.48 -9.02 36.18
C ASN A 517 0.81 -7.95 35.29
N HIS A 518 0.55 -6.76 35.84
CA HIS A 518 -0.17 -5.66 35.21
C HIS A 518 0.20 -5.46 33.71
N PRO A 519 -0.78 -5.24 32.81
CA PRO A 519 -0.52 -5.20 31.37
C PRO A 519 0.35 -3.99 30.99
N GLU A 520 0.01 -2.80 31.48
CA GLU A 520 0.83 -1.60 31.35
C GLU A 520 2.02 -1.70 32.33
N LYS A 521 3.24 -1.87 31.80
CA LYS A 521 4.45 -2.18 32.57
C LYS A 521 5.73 -1.68 31.90
N PRO A 522 6.81 -1.40 32.66
CA PRO A 522 8.04 -0.78 32.13
C PRO A 522 8.68 -1.51 30.94
N ALA A 523 8.64 -2.85 30.93
CA ALA A 523 9.21 -3.68 29.86
C ALA A 523 8.65 -3.38 28.46
N ARG A 524 7.46 -2.77 28.36
CA ARG A 524 6.91 -2.28 27.08
C ARG A 524 7.86 -1.33 26.38
N LEU A 525 8.47 -0.42 27.14
CA LEU A 525 9.34 0.64 26.64
C LEU A 525 10.74 0.12 26.30
N SER A 526 11.34 -0.63 27.23
CA SER A 526 12.71 -1.12 27.07
C SER A 526 12.81 -2.08 25.88
N SER A 527 11.84 -2.97 25.67
CA SER A 527 11.92 -3.91 24.55
C SER A 527 11.63 -3.30 23.18
N ILE A 528 10.86 -2.20 23.09
CA ILE A 528 10.80 -1.40 21.86
C ILE A 528 12.18 -0.81 21.55
N PHE A 529 12.85 -0.21 22.54
CA PHE A 529 14.19 0.35 22.40
C PHE A 529 15.24 -0.71 22.03
N GLU A 530 15.24 -1.85 22.74
CA GLU A 530 16.07 -3.02 22.45
C GLU A 530 15.85 -3.51 21.01
N LYS A 531 14.61 -3.60 20.54
CA LYS A 531 14.29 -4.04 19.18
C LYS A 531 14.76 -3.05 18.10
N HIS A 532 14.65 -1.74 18.36
CA HIS A 532 15.20 -0.70 17.48
C HIS A 532 16.73 -0.78 17.39
N SER A 533 17.41 -1.06 18.50
CA SER A 533 18.86 -1.35 18.52
C SER A 533 19.20 -2.64 17.77
N GLU A 534 18.44 -3.71 18.02
CA GLU A 534 18.63 -5.02 17.39
C GLU A 534 18.50 -4.97 15.86
N TYR A 535 17.71 -4.03 15.34
CA TYR A 535 17.48 -3.78 13.90
C TYR A 535 18.43 -2.75 13.29
N GLY A 536 19.33 -2.14 14.06
CA GLY A 536 20.23 -1.09 13.59
C GLY A 536 19.50 0.20 13.19
N LEU A 537 18.39 0.53 13.87
CA LEU A 537 17.61 1.74 13.60
C LEU A 537 18.13 2.94 14.39
N LEU A 538 18.59 2.75 15.64
CA LEU A 538 19.03 3.85 16.50
C LEU A 538 20.21 4.64 15.90
N GLU A 539 21.10 3.96 15.17
CA GLU A 539 22.24 4.53 14.44
C GLU A 539 21.82 5.35 13.20
N ARG A 540 20.56 5.24 12.78
CA ARG A 540 19.95 5.91 11.62
C ARG A 540 18.98 7.02 12.02
N LEU A 541 18.67 7.13 13.32
CA LEU A 541 17.69 8.05 13.88
C LEU A 541 18.36 9.26 14.53
N HIS A 542 17.71 10.41 14.48
CA HIS A 542 18.09 11.57 15.25
C HIS A 542 17.59 11.41 16.69
N ILE A 543 18.43 10.82 17.54
CA ILE A 543 18.10 10.58 18.96
C ILE A 543 18.00 11.93 19.68
N LEU A 544 16.80 12.28 20.12
CA LEU A 544 16.53 13.47 20.92
C LEU A 544 16.74 13.17 22.41
N LYS A 545 16.96 14.24 23.18
CA LYS A 545 16.83 14.18 24.64
C LYS A 545 15.37 14.34 25.03
N SER A 546 14.98 13.68 26.10
CA SER A 546 13.72 13.94 26.79
C SER A 546 13.69 15.34 27.39
N ARG A 547 12.48 15.81 27.73
CA ARG A 547 12.27 16.91 28.68
C ARG A 547 11.00 16.67 29.48
N VAL A 548 10.89 17.37 30.60
CA VAL A 548 9.66 17.48 31.39
C VAL A 548 8.72 18.48 30.70
N ALA A 549 7.43 18.17 30.61
CA ALA A 549 6.40 19.15 30.24
C ALA A 549 6.17 20.14 31.38
N THR A 550 6.12 21.43 31.05
CA THR A 550 5.78 22.49 32.00
C THR A 550 4.28 22.47 32.34
N LYS A 551 3.90 23.05 33.48
CA LYS A 551 2.48 23.17 33.87
C LYS A 551 1.70 23.98 32.83
N GLU A 552 2.32 25.01 32.27
CA GLU A 552 1.79 25.84 31.19
C GLU A 552 1.53 25.05 29.90
N GLU A 553 2.33 24.03 29.58
CA GLU A 553 2.10 23.15 28.43
C GLU A 553 0.98 22.13 28.70
N LEU A 554 0.83 21.62 29.93
CA LEU A 554 -0.27 20.73 30.31
C LEU A 554 -1.61 21.48 30.35
N LEU A 555 -1.61 22.74 30.79
CA LEU A 555 -2.75 23.65 30.80
C LEU A 555 -3.30 23.99 29.40
N LEU A 556 -2.67 23.53 28.32
CA LEU A 556 -3.22 23.61 26.96
C LEU A 556 -4.45 22.70 26.76
N VAL A 557 -4.63 21.66 27.59
CA VAL A 557 -5.80 20.76 27.55
C VAL A 557 -6.34 20.36 28.92
N HIS A 558 -5.50 20.23 29.95
CA HIS A 558 -5.93 19.79 31.29
C HIS A 558 -6.23 20.97 32.21
N LYS A 559 -7.16 20.79 33.14
CA LYS A 559 -7.40 21.76 34.22
C LYS A 559 -6.26 21.82 35.23
N GLU A 560 -6.10 22.99 35.84
CA GLU A 560 -5.13 23.23 36.91
C GLU A 560 -5.34 22.26 38.10
N GLU A 561 -6.60 22.02 38.46
CA GLU A 561 -6.96 21.11 39.56
C GLU A 561 -6.54 19.65 39.31
N HIS A 562 -6.56 19.17 38.06
CA HIS A 562 -6.10 17.83 37.69
C HIS A 562 -4.56 17.75 37.75
N ILE A 563 -3.87 18.74 37.14
CA ILE A 563 -2.41 18.79 37.15
C ILE A 563 -1.87 18.83 38.59
N ASP A 564 -2.44 19.67 39.45
CA ASP A 564 -2.06 19.76 40.87
C ASP A 564 -2.38 18.47 41.63
N ALA A 565 -3.50 17.81 41.32
CA ALA A 565 -3.89 16.53 41.91
C ALA A 565 -3.02 15.35 41.44
N MET A 566 -2.33 15.48 40.31
CA MET A 566 -1.29 14.54 39.84
C MET A 566 0.09 14.89 40.41
N GLU A 567 0.46 16.17 40.52
CA GLU A 567 1.74 16.59 41.12
C GLU A 567 1.85 16.12 42.58
N GLN A 568 0.78 16.25 43.35
CA GLN A 568 0.71 15.81 44.75
C GLN A 568 0.93 14.30 44.96
N LEU A 569 0.95 13.47 43.90
CA LEU A 569 1.23 12.03 44.01
C LEU A 569 2.65 11.72 44.54
N SER A 570 3.61 12.65 44.48
CA SER A 570 4.95 12.42 45.05
C SER A 570 4.97 12.37 46.58
N GLU A 571 4.02 13.07 47.23
CA GLU A 571 3.99 13.28 48.68
C GLU A 571 3.11 12.28 49.44
N LEU A 572 2.30 11.49 48.73
CA LEU A 572 1.39 10.50 49.30
C LEU A 572 2.09 9.17 49.61
N THR A 573 1.63 8.48 50.66
CA THR A 573 2.08 7.11 50.96
C THR A 573 1.48 6.09 50.00
N ASP A 574 2.11 4.91 49.87
CA ASP A 574 1.62 3.81 49.04
C ASP A 574 0.18 3.34 49.39
N SER A 575 -0.34 3.65 50.59
CA SER A 575 -1.73 3.35 50.95
C SER A 575 -2.70 4.43 50.49
N GLU A 576 -2.28 5.70 50.48
CA GLU A 576 -3.08 6.83 50.00
C GLU A 576 -3.09 6.88 48.48
N LEU A 577 -1.95 6.58 47.84
CA LEU A 577 -1.83 6.39 46.39
C LEU A 577 -2.78 5.30 45.89
N LYS A 578 -2.85 4.16 46.59
CA LYS A 578 -3.84 3.13 46.25
C LYS A 578 -5.27 3.64 46.43
N SER A 579 -5.60 4.21 47.60
CA SER A 579 -6.96 4.70 47.88
C SER A 579 -7.42 5.83 46.95
N LYS A 580 -6.49 6.56 46.32
CA LYS A 580 -6.77 7.56 45.27
C LYS A 580 -6.92 6.90 43.89
N ALA A 581 -6.13 5.87 43.58
CA ALA A 581 -6.27 5.08 42.35
C ALA A 581 -7.57 4.27 42.31
N ASP A 582 -7.98 3.67 43.44
CA ASP A 582 -9.24 2.94 43.62
C ASP A 582 -10.50 3.82 43.39
N GLY A 583 -10.34 5.13 43.17
CA GLY A 583 -11.40 6.09 42.84
C GLY A 583 -11.55 6.44 41.35
N PHE A 584 -10.69 5.93 40.46
CA PHE A 584 -10.72 6.16 39.01
C PHE A 584 -10.80 4.82 38.25
N ASP A 585 -11.31 4.81 37.02
CA ASP A 585 -11.38 3.57 36.23
C ASP A 585 -9.99 3.17 35.68
N SER A 586 -9.56 1.95 36.02
CA SER A 586 -8.39 1.29 35.45
C SER A 586 -7.10 2.11 35.57
N ILE A 587 -6.92 2.78 36.71
CA ILE A 587 -5.73 3.57 37.06
C ILE A 587 -4.91 2.89 38.17
N TYR A 588 -3.60 3.09 38.13
CA TYR A 588 -2.70 2.80 39.24
C TYR A 588 -1.72 3.95 39.44
N PHE A 589 -1.30 4.20 40.68
CA PHE A 589 -0.29 5.21 40.99
C PHE A 589 0.89 4.62 41.76
N ASN A 590 2.05 5.22 41.54
CA ASN A 590 3.15 5.27 42.48
C ASN A 590 3.73 6.70 42.52
N LYS A 591 4.59 7.02 43.50
CA LYS A 591 5.21 8.34 43.70
C LYS A 591 6.06 8.91 42.55
N PHE A 592 6.26 8.16 41.46
CA PHE A 592 7.00 8.60 40.25
C PHE A 592 6.08 8.77 39.03
N SER A 593 4.75 8.63 39.19
CA SER A 593 3.81 8.64 38.06
C SER A 593 3.70 10.00 37.38
N TYR A 594 3.69 11.09 38.15
CA TYR A 594 3.73 12.46 37.62
C TYR A 594 5.05 12.75 36.90
N GLU A 595 6.18 12.34 37.47
CA GLU A 595 7.51 12.49 36.83
C GLU A 595 7.59 11.72 35.50
N ALA A 596 7.04 10.50 35.44
CA ALA A 596 6.94 9.73 34.19
C ALA A 596 5.99 10.39 33.18
N ALA A 597 4.78 10.80 33.59
CA ALA A 597 3.77 11.39 32.70
C ALA A 597 4.20 12.75 32.12
N THR A 598 4.85 13.58 32.93
CA THR A 598 5.42 14.87 32.47
C THR A 598 6.62 14.66 31.55
N VAL A 599 7.46 13.64 31.77
CA VAL A 599 8.52 13.26 30.82
C VAL A 599 7.96 12.67 29.53
N ALA A 600 6.86 11.90 29.57
CA ALA A 600 6.17 11.37 28.40
C ALA A 600 5.66 12.51 27.50
N ALA A 601 4.86 13.42 28.06
CA ALA A 601 4.34 14.58 27.34
C ALA A 601 5.47 15.48 26.81
N GLY A 602 6.44 15.84 27.66
CA GLY A 602 7.53 16.74 27.27
C GLY A 602 8.46 16.14 26.21
N SER A 603 8.66 14.81 26.22
CA SER A 603 9.40 14.10 25.16
C SER A 603 8.66 14.16 23.81
N LEU A 604 7.34 14.00 23.81
CA LEU A 604 6.55 14.15 22.58
C LEU A 604 6.56 15.60 22.07
N LEU A 605 6.50 16.60 22.96
CA LEU A 605 6.66 18.01 22.58
C LEU A 605 8.04 18.27 21.95
N GLN A 606 9.10 17.66 22.47
CA GLN A 606 10.44 17.78 21.90
C GLN A 606 10.55 17.15 20.49
N VAL A 607 9.75 16.12 20.19
CA VAL A 607 9.60 15.57 18.83
C VAL A 607 8.83 16.53 17.91
N VAL A 608 7.73 17.13 18.39
CA VAL A 608 6.99 18.17 17.66
C VAL A 608 7.92 19.34 17.30
N ASP A 609 8.69 19.84 18.27
CA ASP A 609 9.69 20.89 18.05
C ASP A 609 10.71 20.48 16.97
N SER A 610 11.25 19.27 17.01
CA SER A 610 12.26 18.83 16.03
C SER A 610 11.69 18.68 14.60
N VAL A 611 10.42 18.27 14.48
CA VAL A 611 9.75 18.11 13.18
C VAL A 611 9.30 19.46 12.60
N LEU A 612 8.77 20.37 13.43
CA LEU A 612 8.21 21.64 12.95
C LEU A 612 9.27 22.74 12.77
N ASN A 613 10.34 22.76 13.57
CA ASN A 613 11.54 23.57 13.27
C ASN A 613 12.33 23.02 12.05
N GLY A 614 11.99 21.82 11.59
CA GLY A 614 12.57 21.20 10.40
C GLY A 614 13.95 20.59 10.63
N ASP A 615 14.36 20.29 11.86
CA ASP A 615 15.56 19.50 12.15
C ASP A 615 15.41 18.05 11.69
N SER A 616 14.18 17.52 11.82
CA SER A 616 13.76 16.17 11.45
C SER A 616 12.54 16.22 10.52
N ARG A 617 12.27 15.17 9.73
CA ARG A 617 11.08 15.11 8.83
C ARG A 617 9.83 14.54 9.49
N ALA A 618 10.04 13.60 10.41
CA ALA A 618 9.05 12.76 11.06
C ALA A 618 9.64 12.29 12.40
N GLY A 619 8.83 11.71 13.29
CA GLY A 619 9.31 11.34 14.62
C GLY A 619 8.62 10.16 15.29
N VAL A 620 9.30 9.58 16.29
CA VAL A 620 8.81 8.47 17.11
C VAL A 620 9.07 8.76 18.59
N ALA A 621 8.00 8.76 19.38
CA ALA A 621 8.04 8.91 20.83
C ALA A 621 7.67 7.58 21.50
N VAL A 622 8.68 6.90 22.06
CA VAL A 622 8.50 5.66 22.81
C VAL A 622 8.33 6.03 24.29
N VAL A 623 7.10 6.43 24.64
CA VAL A 623 6.75 7.06 25.92
C VAL A 623 5.75 6.24 26.74
N ARG A 624 5.73 6.44 28.07
CA ARG A 624 4.69 5.94 28.99
C ARG A 624 4.69 6.73 30.33
N PRO A 625 3.59 6.78 31.10
CA PRO A 625 2.26 6.22 30.82
C PRO A 625 1.62 6.73 29.52
N PRO A 626 0.63 6.02 28.96
CA PRO A 626 -0.16 6.49 27.82
C PRO A 626 -0.96 7.76 28.17
N GLY A 627 -1.61 8.34 27.17
CA GLY A 627 -2.37 9.57 27.29
C GLY A 627 -3.80 9.55 26.74
N HIS A 628 -4.13 8.76 25.71
CA HIS A 628 -5.33 8.99 24.90
C HIS A 628 -6.69 8.86 25.63
N HIS A 629 -6.74 8.17 26.78
CA HIS A 629 -7.91 8.08 27.67
C HIS A 629 -8.02 9.19 28.72
N ALA A 630 -6.96 9.98 28.97
CA ALA A 630 -7.00 11.02 30.00
C ALA A 630 -7.85 12.20 29.52
N GLU A 631 -8.84 12.56 30.34
CA GLU A 631 -9.82 13.62 30.09
C GLU A 631 -9.31 14.99 30.57
N VAL A 632 -10.08 16.05 30.34
CA VAL A 632 -9.74 17.42 30.77
C VAL A 632 -9.56 17.53 32.29
N GLU A 633 -10.31 16.74 33.07
CA GLU A 633 -10.39 16.85 34.54
C GLU A 633 -9.89 15.61 35.32
N GLU A 634 -9.75 14.43 34.68
CA GLU A 634 -9.38 13.20 35.39
C GLU A 634 -8.54 12.18 34.60
N PRO A 635 -7.75 11.32 35.29
CA PRO A 635 -7.02 10.22 34.68
C PRO A 635 -7.90 8.97 34.54
N CYS A 636 -7.79 8.26 33.41
CA CYS A 636 -8.57 7.05 33.10
C CYS A 636 -7.71 6.07 32.28
N GLY A 637 -7.94 4.76 32.40
CA GLY A 637 -7.37 3.77 31.45
C GLY A 637 -5.84 3.80 31.35
N PHE A 638 -5.15 3.72 32.48
CA PHE A 638 -3.70 3.92 32.65
C PHE A 638 -3.14 5.31 32.26
N CYS A 639 -3.96 6.21 31.71
CA CYS A 639 -3.53 7.51 31.20
C CYS A 639 -3.60 8.59 32.29
N LEU A 640 -2.52 9.36 32.45
CA LEU A 640 -2.46 10.46 33.43
C LEU A 640 -2.63 11.84 32.78
N PHE A 641 -1.92 12.07 31.67
CA PHE A 641 -2.02 13.29 30.85
C PHE A 641 -2.08 12.89 29.38
N ASN A 642 -2.98 13.54 28.63
CA ASN A 642 -3.22 13.28 27.22
C ASN A 642 -2.11 13.88 26.35
N SER A 643 -0.97 13.19 26.34
CA SER A 643 0.27 13.63 25.69
C SER A 643 0.06 13.97 24.22
N ALA A 644 -0.70 13.15 23.48
CA ALA A 644 -1.02 13.39 22.08
C ALA A 644 -1.85 14.68 21.87
N SER A 645 -2.82 14.95 22.75
CA SER A 645 -3.65 16.16 22.68
C SER A 645 -2.90 17.42 23.12
N VAL A 646 -2.07 17.33 24.16
CA VAL A 646 -1.11 18.38 24.55
C VAL A 646 -0.21 18.73 23.36
N ALA A 647 0.31 17.72 22.65
CA ALA A 647 1.16 17.90 21.48
C ALA A 647 0.43 18.54 20.28
N ALA A 648 -0.83 18.19 20.03
CA ALA A 648 -1.63 18.80 18.97
C ALA A 648 -1.94 20.28 19.28
N LYS A 649 -2.34 20.63 20.52
CA LYS A 649 -2.52 22.04 20.92
C LYS A 649 -1.22 22.83 20.90
N TYR A 650 -0.11 22.25 21.37
CA TYR A 650 1.21 22.90 21.33
C TYR A 650 1.65 23.20 19.88
N ALA A 651 1.40 22.29 18.94
CA ALA A 651 1.66 22.54 17.51
C ALA A 651 0.79 23.69 16.94
N ILE A 652 -0.45 23.83 17.41
CA ILE A 652 -1.35 24.92 17.01
C ILE A 652 -0.92 26.28 17.58
N GLU A 653 -0.68 26.35 18.90
CA GLU A 653 -0.42 27.61 19.61
C GLU A 653 1.04 28.08 19.47
N MET A 654 2.01 27.18 19.60
CA MET A 654 3.44 27.53 19.62
C MET A 654 4.08 27.53 18.23
N HIS A 655 3.65 26.61 17.35
CA HIS A 655 4.13 26.52 15.96
C HIS A 655 3.15 27.09 14.93
N GLY A 656 1.98 27.56 15.38
CA GLY A 656 1.06 28.32 14.54
C GLY A 656 0.25 27.48 13.54
N LEU A 657 0.21 26.15 13.66
CA LEU A 657 -0.53 25.29 12.74
C LEU A 657 -2.05 25.55 12.78
N LYS A 658 -2.73 25.17 11.70
CA LYS A 658 -4.16 25.38 11.48
C LYS A 658 -4.92 24.07 11.27
N ARG A 659 -4.24 22.99 10.87
CA ARG A 659 -4.82 21.65 10.68
C ARG A 659 -3.87 20.56 11.17
N VAL A 660 -4.22 19.90 12.27
CA VAL A 660 -3.52 18.71 12.79
C VAL A 660 -4.46 17.51 12.66
N LEU A 661 -3.97 16.38 12.12
CA LEU A 661 -4.68 15.10 12.17
C LEU A 661 -4.17 14.33 13.39
N LEU A 662 -5.07 14.01 14.33
CA LEU A 662 -4.84 13.06 15.41
C LEU A 662 -5.50 11.73 15.03
N LEU A 663 -4.70 10.77 14.59
CA LEU A 663 -5.17 9.44 14.19
C LEU A 663 -4.91 8.46 15.33
N ASP A 664 -5.95 7.76 15.76
CA ASP A 664 -5.89 6.75 16.81
C ASP A 664 -6.18 5.37 16.21
N TRP A 665 -5.23 4.45 16.37
CA TRP A 665 -5.38 3.05 15.93
C TRP A 665 -5.30 2.06 17.09
N ASP A 666 -5.29 2.56 18.34
CA ASP A 666 -5.46 1.74 19.54
C ASP A 666 -6.79 0.95 19.47
N VAL A 667 -6.85 -0.20 20.15
CA VAL A 667 -8.07 -1.00 20.16
C VAL A 667 -9.17 -0.38 21.03
N HIS A 668 -8.83 0.58 21.89
CA HIS A 668 -9.77 1.32 22.72
C HIS A 668 -10.07 2.70 22.11
N HIS A 669 -11.27 3.22 22.37
CA HIS A 669 -11.60 4.60 21.98
C HIS A 669 -10.93 5.58 22.95
N GLY A 670 -10.11 6.49 22.42
CA GLY A 670 -9.48 7.56 23.20
C GLY A 670 -10.48 8.65 23.58
N ASN A 671 -11.38 8.36 24.52
CA ASN A 671 -12.45 9.24 25.03
C ASN A 671 -11.96 10.66 25.33
N GLY A 672 -10.92 10.83 26.15
CA GLY A 672 -10.36 12.16 26.45
C GLY A 672 -9.77 12.86 25.24
N SER A 673 -9.25 12.12 24.25
CA SER A 673 -8.77 12.70 22.99
C SER A 673 -9.91 13.22 22.11
N GLN A 674 -11.06 12.55 22.13
CA GLN A 674 -12.29 13.07 21.50
C GLN A 674 -12.80 14.29 22.27
N GLU A 675 -12.96 14.21 23.61
CA GLU A 675 -13.47 15.29 24.47
C GLU A 675 -12.74 16.62 24.24
N ILE A 676 -11.39 16.58 24.29
CA ILE A 676 -10.52 17.77 24.16
C ILE A 676 -10.67 18.49 22.81
N PHE A 677 -11.10 17.79 21.76
CA PHE A 677 -11.21 18.33 20.41
C PHE A 677 -12.63 18.33 19.83
N GLU A 678 -13.65 17.87 20.56
CA GLU A 678 -14.99 17.63 20.01
C GLU A 678 -15.62 18.88 19.38
N ALA A 679 -15.25 20.08 19.86
CA ALA A 679 -15.69 21.38 19.36
C ALA A 679 -14.69 22.11 18.42
N ASP A 680 -13.49 21.58 18.18
CA ASP A 680 -12.36 22.29 17.56
C ASP A 680 -12.03 21.82 16.13
N PRO A 681 -12.37 22.59 15.07
CA PRO A 681 -12.10 22.22 13.68
C PRO A 681 -10.62 22.32 13.27
N GLN A 682 -9.72 22.76 14.15
CA GLN A 682 -8.27 22.78 13.87
C GLN A 682 -7.62 21.41 14.08
N VAL A 683 -8.28 20.49 14.78
CA VAL A 683 -7.86 19.11 14.94
C VAL A 683 -8.92 18.18 14.37
N LEU A 684 -8.50 17.25 13.51
CA LEU A 684 -9.31 16.14 13.05
C LEU A 684 -8.95 14.90 13.87
N TYR A 685 -9.87 14.38 14.68
CA TYR A 685 -9.71 13.10 15.37
C TYR A 685 -10.34 11.98 14.53
N ILE A 686 -9.58 10.90 14.30
CA ILE A 686 -10.07 9.67 13.66
C ILE A 686 -9.67 8.50 14.54
N SER A 687 -10.58 7.59 14.89
CA SER A 687 -10.31 6.47 15.81
C SER A 687 -10.80 5.13 15.27
N LEU A 688 -9.92 4.12 15.26
CA LEU A 688 -10.18 2.76 14.76
C LEU A 688 -10.23 1.74 15.91
N HIS A 689 -11.22 1.88 16.79
CA HIS A 689 -11.34 1.11 18.02
C HIS A 689 -12.37 -0.04 17.96
N ARG A 690 -12.24 -0.99 18.89
CA ARG A 690 -13.25 -1.98 19.23
C ARG A 690 -14.36 -1.34 20.07
N TYR A 691 -15.60 -1.48 19.62
CA TYR A 691 -16.77 -0.88 20.28
C TYR A 691 -17.68 -1.94 20.92
N ASP A 692 -17.86 -3.08 20.25
CA ASP A 692 -18.81 -4.13 20.63
C ASP A 692 -20.21 -3.58 21.04
N ASN A 693 -20.70 -2.55 20.36
CA ASN A 693 -21.96 -1.81 20.64
C ASN A 693 -21.95 -1.06 22.00
N GLY A 694 -20.81 -0.47 22.38
CA GLY A 694 -20.64 0.26 23.64
C GLY A 694 -20.31 -0.63 24.84
N SER A 695 -20.10 -1.94 24.65
CA SER A 695 -19.75 -2.86 25.75
C SER A 695 -18.25 -3.11 25.92
N PHE A 696 -17.39 -2.56 25.05
CA PHE A 696 -15.94 -2.56 25.26
C PHE A 696 -15.47 -1.25 25.93
N PHE A 697 -14.32 -1.28 26.61
CA PHE A 697 -13.76 -0.13 27.32
C PHE A 697 -13.50 1.05 26.34
N PRO A 698 -13.83 2.31 26.69
CA PRO A 698 -14.24 2.85 28.00
C PRO A 698 -15.76 2.79 28.29
N HIS A 699 -16.52 1.89 27.65
CA HIS A 699 -17.94 1.62 27.91
C HIS A 699 -18.93 2.77 27.62
N SER A 700 -18.48 3.85 26.97
CA SER A 700 -19.36 4.94 26.54
C SER A 700 -20.02 4.68 25.17
N THR A 701 -21.16 5.33 24.94
CA THR A 701 -21.75 5.49 23.60
C THR A 701 -20.99 6.46 22.69
N ASP A 702 -20.09 7.26 23.24
CA ASP A 702 -19.47 8.40 22.51
C ASP A 702 -18.47 7.95 21.42
N ALA A 703 -18.01 6.70 21.53
CA ALA A 703 -17.29 5.95 20.50
C ALA A 703 -18.15 5.56 19.28
N ALA A 704 -19.46 5.85 19.25
CA ALA A 704 -20.31 5.51 18.11
C ALA A 704 -19.98 6.33 16.86
N HIS A 705 -20.18 5.73 15.68
CA HIS A 705 -20.01 6.36 14.35
C HIS A 705 -20.95 7.55 14.11
N THR A 706 -21.99 7.70 14.94
CA THR A 706 -22.93 8.83 14.94
C THR A 706 -22.40 10.07 15.67
N VAL A 707 -21.31 9.95 16.43
CA VAL A 707 -20.71 11.06 17.18
C VAL A 707 -19.62 11.71 16.33
N VAL A 708 -19.99 12.85 15.75
CA VAL A 708 -19.27 13.54 14.68
C VAL A 708 -18.64 14.86 15.13
N GLY A 709 -18.54 15.10 16.44
CA GLY A 709 -18.18 16.40 16.97
C GLY A 709 -19.38 17.32 17.21
N GLU A 710 -19.14 18.39 17.94
CA GLU A 710 -20.10 19.43 18.30
C GLU A 710 -19.67 20.83 17.84
N GLY A 711 -20.50 21.84 18.08
CA GLY A 711 -20.18 23.24 17.77
C GLY A 711 -19.62 23.48 16.37
N LYS A 712 -18.32 23.81 16.29
CA LYS A 712 -17.56 23.98 15.04
C LYS A 712 -16.78 22.73 14.61
N GLY A 713 -16.50 21.80 15.53
CA GLY A 713 -15.84 20.52 15.29
C GLY A 713 -16.73 19.47 14.62
N ARG A 714 -17.99 19.80 14.26
CA ARG A 714 -18.88 18.92 13.50
C ARG A 714 -18.25 18.50 12.15
N GLY A 715 -18.05 17.20 12.00
CA GLY A 715 -17.34 16.55 10.90
C GLY A 715 -15.89 16.18 11.23
N PHE A 716 -15.27 16.83 12.22
CA PHE A 716 -13.86 16.66 12.60
C PHE A 716 -13.62 15.58 13.67
N ASN A 717 -14.68 14.86 14.08
CA ASN A 717 -14.57 13.62 14.84
C ASN A 717 -15.05 12.43 13.99
N VAL A 718 -14.22 11.38 13.86
CA VAL A 718 -14.48 10.23 12.99
C VAL A 718 -14.21 8.91 13.72
N ASN A 719 -15.23 8.42 14.42
CA ASN A 719 -15.19 7.10 15.04
C ASN A 719 -15.47 5.99 14.02
N ILE A 720 -14.62 4.96 14.00
CA ILE A 720 -14.75 3.73 13.19
C ILE A 720 -14.96 2.53 14.14
N PRO A 721 -16.17 2.40 14.75
CA PRO A 721 -16.43 1.44 15.81
C PRO A 721 -16.58 0.00 15.29
N TRP A 722 -15.65 -0.86 15.66
CA TRP A 722 -15.70 -2.28 15.30
C TRP A 722 -16.57 -3.09 16.26
N ASN A 723 -17.64 -3.70 15.74
CA ASN A 723 -18.65 -4.42 16.52
C ASN A 723 -18.41 -5.95 16.57
N LYS A 724 -17.14 -6.37 16.72
CA LYS A 724 -16.74 -7.79 16.83
C LYS A 724 -15.28 -7.94 17.29
N ARG A 725 -14.95 -9.09 17.90
CA ARG A 725 -13.57 -9.57 18.14
C ARG A 725 -12.91 -10.12 16.86
N GLY A 726 -11.58 -10.17 16.84
CA GLY A 726 -10.79 -10.85 15.80
C GLY A 726 -10.69 -10.13 14.46
N ILE A 727 -10.93 -8.82 14.44
CA ILE A 727 -10.63 -7.89 13.34
C ILE A 727 -9.12 -7.90 13.07
N GLY A 728 -8.68 -7.73 11.81
CA GLY A 728 -7.25 -7.72 11.46
C GLY A 728 -6.93 -6.88 10.22
N ASN A 729 -5.87 -7.27 9.51
CA ASN A 729 -5.31 -6.50 8.39
C ASN A 729 -6.36 -6.10 7.34
N ALA A 730 -7.23 -7.02 6.93
CA ALA A 730 -8.20 -6.76 5.85
C ALA A 730 -9.21 -5.65 6.22
N GLU A 731 -9.71 -5.64 7.45
CA GLU A 731 -10.64 -4.62 7.93
C GLU A 731 -9.96 -3.25 8.11
N TYR A 732 -8.76 -3.20 8.69
CA TYR A 732 -8.04 -1.93 8.87
C TYR A 732 -7.60 -1.34 7.53
N ILE A 733 -7.12 -2.16 6.58
CA ILE A 733 -6.80 -1.72 5.21
C ILE A 733 -8.05 -1.16 4.52
N ALA A 734 -9.20 -1.82 4.66
CA ALA A 734 -10.46 -1.32 4.11
C ALA A 734 -10.85 0.03 4.75
N ALA A 735 -10.76 0.19 6.07
CA ALA A 735 -10.99 1.48 6.72
C ALA A 735 -10.01 2.57 6.25
N PHE A 736 -8.73 2.24 6.06
CA PHE A 736 -7.73 3.18 5.55
C PHE A 736 -8.07 3.68 4.15
N HIS A 737 -8.36 2.77 3.22
CA HIS A 737 -8.69 3.12 1.84
C HIS A 737 -10.04 3.80 1.68
N GLN A 738 -11.04 3.42 2.49
CA GLN A 738 -12.42 3.88 2.35
C GLN A 738 -12.77 5.12 3.18
N ILE A 739 -12.06 5.38 4.28
CA ILE A 739 -12.38 6.44 5.24
C ILE A 739 -11.13 7.29 5.55
N VAL A 740 -10.08 6.70 6.12
CA VAL A 740 -8.95 7.47 6.68
C VAL A 740 -8.22 8.29 5.62
N LEU A 741 -7.79 7.68 4.51
CA LEU A 741 -7.07 8.38 3.45
C LEU A 741 -7.97 9.38 2.69
N PRO A 742 -9.20 9.03 2.25
CA PRO A 742 -10.12 10.01 1.66
C PRO A 742 -10.36 11.26 2.52
N ILE A 743 -10.61 11.10 3.82
CA ILE A 743 -10.81 12.23 4.74
C ILE A 743 -9.49 13.00 4.95
N ALA A 744 -8.38 12.32 5.22
CA ALA A 744 -7.10 12.96 5.51
C ALA A 744 -6.54 13.75 4.31
N TYR A 745 -6.74 13.26 3.07
CA TYR A 745 -6.42 14.03 1.87
C TYR A 745 -7.34 15.24 1.67
N GLN A 746 -8.62 15.15 2.01
CA GLN A 746 -9.54 16.29 1.93
C GLN A 746 -9.20 17.35 3.00
N PHE A 747 -8.97 16.94 4.25
CA PHE A 747 -8.54 17.82 5.34
C PHE A 747 -7.16 18.44 5.10
N ASN A 748 -6.25 17.72 4.42
CA ASN A 748 -4.91 18.17 4.06
C ASN A 748 -4.12 18.69 5.29
N PRO A 749 -3.78 17.82 6.26
CA PRO A 749 -3.16 18.21 7.52
C PRO A 749 -1.75 18.79 7.32
N GLU A 750 -1.34 19.68 8.23
CA GLU A 750 -0.01 20.26 8.28
C GLU A 750 0.95 19.43 9.15
N LEU A 751 0.39 18.67 10.09
CA LEU A 751 1.06 17.67 10.93
C LEU A 751 0.10 16.48 11.15
N ILE A 752 0.64 15.27 11.17
CA ILE A 752 -0.07 14.07 11.62
C ILE A 752 0.57 13.59 12.92
N ILE A 753 -0.24 13.43 13.97
CA ILE A 753 0.12 12.72 15.20
C ILE A 753 -0.68 11.42 15.21
N VAL A 754 0.00 10.30 15.46
CA VAL A 754 -0.63 8.98 15.59
C VAL A 754 -0.54 8.53 17.04
N SER A 755 -1.71 8.40 17.68
CA SER A 755 -1.90 7.63 18.91
C SER A 755 -1.67 6.16 18.58
N ALA A 756 -0.42 5.73 18.73
CA ALA A 756 0.08 4.46 18.23
C ALA A 756 -0.04 3.37 19.29
N GLY A 757 -1.28 3.01 19.60
CA GLY A 757 -1.60 1.78 20.34
C GLY A 757 -1.24 0.53 19.53
N PHE A 758 -0.88 -0.56 20.22
CA PHE A 758 -0.54 -1.82 19.55
C PHE A 758 -1.25 -3.03 20.18
N ASP A 759 -2.39 -2.82 20.84
CA ASP A 759 -3.30 -3.84 21.38
C ASP A 759 -4.38 -4.30 20.38
N ALA A 760 -4.59 -3.53 19.32
CA ALA A 760 -5.25 -4.03 18.11
C ALA A 760 -4.39 -5.11 17.39
N ALA A 761 -3.14 -5.31 17.84
CA ALA A 761 -2.21 -6.23 17.21
C ALA A 761 -2.42 -7.71 17.60
N ILE A 762 -1.93 -8.60 16.73
CA ILE A 762 -2.02 -10.04 16.93
C ILE A 762 -1.32 -10.51 18.22
N GLY A 763 -2.05 -11.25 19.04
CA GLY A 763 -1.55 -11.81 20.30
C GLY A 763 -1.54 -10.84 21.47
N ASP A 764 -2.18 -9.67 21.39
CA ASP A 764 -2.40 -8.82 22.56
C ASP A 764 -3.49 -9.39 23.50
N PRO A 765 -3.28 -9.41 24.83
CA PRO A 765 -4.23 -9.98 25.78
C PRO A 765 -5.53 -9.17 25.97
N LEU A 766 -5.57 -7.86 25.68
CA LEU A 766 -6.74 -7.01 25.96
C LEU A 766 -7.62 -6.82 24.71
N GLY A 767 -7.03 -6.41 23.58
CA GLY A 767 -7.77 -6.10 22.37
C GLY A 767 -8.43 -7.33 21.73
N GLY A 768 -7.72 -8.45 21.66
CA GLY A 768 -8.20 -9.69 21.04
C GLY A 768 -8.38 -9.58 19.51
N TYR A 769 -7.55 -8.74 18.88
CA TYR A 769 -7.52 -8.47 17.43
C TYR A 769 -6.31 -9.18 16.77
N LYS A 770 -6.13 -8.93 15.46
CA LYS A 770 -5.24 -9.67 14.57
C LYS A 770 -4.50 -8.79 13.57
N VAL A 771 -4.31 -7.50 13.88
CA VAL A 771 -3.47 -6.63 13.03
C VAL A 771 -2.01 -7.07 13.19
N THR A 772 -1.31 -7.38 12.10
CA THR A 772 0.08 -7.86 12.16
C THR A 772 1.07 -6.70 12.23
N PRO A 773 2.29 -6.87 12.80
CA PRO A 773 3.27 -5.79 12.94
C PRO A 773 3.56 -5.04 11.64
N GLU A 774 3.55 -5.75 10.52
CA GLU A 774 3.84 -5.22 9.18
C GLU A 774 2.73 -4.29 8.69
N ALA A 775 1.47 -4.55 9.05
CA ALA A 775 0.33 -3.75 8.62
C ALA A 775 0.40 -2.31 9.17
N TYR A 776 0.86 -2.14 10.41
CA TYR A 776 1.16 -0.80 10.96
C TYR A 776 2.27 -0.07 10.18
N GLY A 777 3.21 -0.82 9.59
CA GLY A 777 4.18 -0.29 8.62
C GLY A 777 3.52 0.24 7.34
N HIS A 778 2.55 -0.49 6.77
CA HIS A 778 1.76 -0.02 5.62
C HIS A 778 0.92 1.22 5.97
N PHE A 779 0.26 1.23 7.13
CA PHE A 779 -0.52 2.38 7.61
C PHE A 779 0.36 3.64 7.75
N THR A 780 1.52 3.49 8.39
CA THR A 780 2.53 4.56 8.52
C THR A 780 3.03 5.04 7.15
N HIS A 781 3.28 4.12 6.22
CA HIS A 781 3.74 4.46 4.87
C HIS A 781 2.70 5.29 4.09
N TRP A 782 1.42 4.91 4.11
CA TRP A 782 0.38 5.67 3.41
C TRP A 782 0.22 7.09 3.98
N LEU A 783 0.28 7.25 5.30
CA LEU A 783 0.23 8.56 5.97
C LEU A 783 1.43 9.45 5.63
N SER A 784 2.60 8.87 5.34
CA SER A 784 3.82 9.63 4.97
C SER A 784 3.70 10.43 3.66
N SER A 785 2.65 10.20 2.87
CA SER A 785 2.32 11.01 1.68
C SER A 785 1.71 12.39 2.00
N LEU A 786 1.24 12.61 3.22
CA LEU A 786 0.56 13.84 3.67
C LEU A 786 1.49 14.73 4.51
N ALA A 787 1.06 15.97 4.78
CA ALA A 787 1.74 16.90 5.71
C ALA A 787 3.22 17.22 5.41
N ASN A 788 3.69 17.04 4.16
CA ASN A 788 5.11 16.98 3.79
C ASN A 788 5.92 15.89 4.52
N GLY A 789 5.32 14.72 4.73
CA GLY A 789 5.92 13.60 5.46
C GLY A 789 5.98 13.78 6.98
N ARG A 790 5.39 14.87 7.53
CA ARG A 790 5.40 15.19 8.97
C ARG A 790 4.40 14.32 9.73
N VAL A 791 4.82 13.08 9.97
CA VAL A 791 4.13 12.09 10.80
C VAL A 791 4.91 11.91 12.10
N ILE A 792 4.22 11.96 13.23
CA ILE A 792 4.75 11.67 14.56
C ILE A 792 3.97 10.48 15.13
N LEU A 793 4.68 9.46 15.59
CA LEU A 793 4.10 8.31 16.29
C LEU A 793 4.34 8.46 17.80
N THR A 794 3.31 8.32 18.63
CA THR A 794 3.44 8.26 20.10
C THR A 794 2.85 6.96 20.63
N LEU A 795 3.58 6.24 21.50
CA LEU A 795 3.11 4.97 22.05
C LEU A 795 1.93 5.19 23.02
N GLU A 796 0.81 4.53 22.75
CA GLU A 796 -0.37 4.50 23.64
C GLU A 796 -0.50 3.11 24.30
N GLY A 797 -1.52 2.31 23.96
CA GLY A 797 -1.73 0.94 24.45
C GLY A 797 -0.87 -0.14 23.77
N GLY A 798 -1.30 -1.39 23.86
CA GLY A 798 -0.52 -2.56 23.44
C GLY A 798 0.40 -3.11 24.53
N TYR A 799 0.18 -4.37 24.89
CA TYR A 799 0.64 -4.99 26.14
C TYR A 799 1.37 -6.33 25.93
N ASN A 800 1.23 -6.96 24.76
CA ASN A 800 2.17 -8.00 24.34
C ASN A 800 3.51 -7.38 23.93
N VAL A 801 4.50 -7.48 24.83
CA VAL A 801 5.83 -6.89 24.69
C VAL A 801 6.57 -7.36 23.41
N ARG A 802 6.38 -8.61 22.94
CA ARG A 802 6.99 -9.07 21.66
C ARG A 802 6.31 -8.40 20.47
N THR A 803 4.97 -8.32 20.46
CA THR A 803 4.21 -7.71 19.35
C THR A 803 4.48 -6.22 19.21
N ILE A 804 4.37 -5.44 20.28
CA ILE A 804 4.54 -3.97 20.21
C ILE A 804 5.96 -3.58 19.77
N SER A 805 6.95 -4.37 20.19
CA SER A 805 8.35 -4.19 19.79
C SER A 805 8.53 -4.34 18.28
N TYR A 806 7.90 -5.33 17.65
CA TYR A 806 7.93 -5.46 16.19
C TYR A 806 7.07 -4.40 15.50
N ALA A 807 5.87 -4.10 16.01
CA ALA A 807 4.94 -3.16 15.37
C ALA A 807 5.52 -1.74 15.30
N MET A 808 6.02 -1.19 16.41
CA MET A 808 6.69 0.12 16.41
C MET A 808 7.94 0.11 15.51
N THR A 809 8.71 -0.99 15.49
CA THR A 809 9.87 -1.14 14.61
C THR A 809 9.49 -1.10 13.12
N MET A 810 8.37 -1.71 12.72
CA MET A 810 7.86 -1.63 11.34
C MET A 810 7.40 -0.21 10.97
N CYS A 811 6.78 0.52 11.91
CA CYS A 811 6.40 1.91 11.70
C CYS A 811 7.63 2.82 11.52
N THR A 812 8.64 2.68 12.39
CA THR A 812 9.90 3.42 12.27
C THR A 812 10.63 3.12 10.97
N LYS A 813 10.59 1.87 10.48
CA LYS A 813 11.10 1.50 9.15
C LYS A 813 10.35 2.23 8.03
N ALA A 814 9.03 2.35 8.09
CA ALA A 814 8.25 3.11 7.10
C ALA A 814 8.63 4.61 7.09
N LEU A 815 8.79 5.23 8.26
CA LEU A 815 9.27 6.62 8.36
C LEU A 815 10.70 6.80 7.83
N LEU A 816 11.56 5.78 7.92
CA LEU A 816 12.89 5.75 7.32
C LEU A 816 12.88 5.45 5.80
N HIS A 817 11.71 5.14 5.23
CA HIS A 817 11.51 4.59 3.88
C HIS A 817 12.29 3.29 3.62
N ASP A 818 12.44 2.44 4.64
CA ASP A 818 12.81 1.04 4.42
C ASP A 818 11.64 0.28 3.79
N PRO A 819 11.91 -0.74 2.95
CA PRO A 819 10.89 -1.65 2.46
C PRO A 819 10.08 -2.29 3.60
N ILE A 820 8.75 -2.24 3.47
CA ILE A 820 7.81 -2.95 4.33
C ILE A 820 7.49 -4.32 3.71
N PRO A 821 7.35 -5.40 4.51
CA PRO A 821 7.00 -6.71 4.00
C PRO A 821 5.65 -6.74 3.26
N ILE A 822 5.57 -7.57 2.22
CA ILE A 822 4.29 -7.99 1.63
C ILE A 822 3.52 -8.74 2.72
N LEU A 823 2.27 -8.34 2.94
CA LEU A 823 1.38 -8.99 3.89
C LEU A 823 1.01 -10.40 3.41
N ASP A 824 0.81 -11.33 4.35
CA ASP A 824 0.22 -12.63 4.02
C ASP A 824 -1.19 -12.44 3.41
N PRO A 825 -1.66 -13.36 2.54
CA PRO A 825 -2.91 -13.18 1.79
C PRO A 825 -4.11 -12.81 2.65
N LEU A 826 -4.76 -11.70 2.31
CA LEU A 826 -5.82 -11.12 3.12
C LEU A 826 -7.02 -12.06 3.26
N THR A 827 -7.53 -12.18 4.49
CA THR A 827 -8.79 -12.88 4.77
C THR A 827 -9.98 -12.04 4.26
N PRO A 828 -11.09 -12.66 3.81
CA PRO A 828 -12.31 -11.93 3.46
C PRO A 828 -12.80 -11.06 4.62
N ILE A 829 -13.14 -9.81 4.32
CA ILE A 829 -13.51 -8.77 5.30
C ILE A 829 -14.75 -9.22 6.09
N ASN A 830 -14.66 -9.17 7.42
CA ASN A 830 -15.72 -9.55 8.33
C ASN A 830 -17.02 -8.74 8.07
N PRO A 831 -18.20 -9.36 7.88
CA PRO A 831 -19.43 -8.62 7.57
C PRO A 831 -19.83 -7.55 8.60
N SER A 832 -19.46 -7.72 9.89
CA SER A 832 -19.66 -6.68 10.92
C SER A 832 -18.78 -5.44 10.66
N ALA A 833 -17.56 -5.64 10.16
CA ALA A 833 -16.67 -4.55 9.76
C ALA A 833 -17.17 -3.85 8.49
N ILE A 834 -17.66 -4.60 7.49
CA ILE A 834 -18.33 -4.03 6.31
C ILE A 834 -19.51 -3.14 6.72
N GLN A 835 -20.37 -3.62 7.61
CA GLN A 835 -21.49 -2.83 8.14
C GLN A 835 -21.00 -1.56 8.87
N SER A 836 -19.96 -1.69 9.70
CA SER A 836 -19.41 -0.58 10.47
C SER A 836 -18.81 0.50 9.54
N ILE A 837 -18.00 0.11 8.53
CA ILE A 837 -17.46 1.02 7.50
C ILE A 837 -18.59 1.76 6.76
N LYS A 838 -19.64 1.04 6.32
CA LYS A 838 -20.81 1.65 5.66
C LYS A 838 -21.53 2.66 6.54
N GLN A 839 -21.67 2.35 7.83
CA GLN A 839 -22.30 3.26 8.79
C GLN A 839 -21.48 4.55 8.96
N VAL A 840 -20.16 4.45 9.11
CA VAL A 840 -19.28 5.64 9.14
C VAL A 840 -19.41 6.46 7.87
N ILE A 841 -19.29 5.84 6.69
CA ILE A 841 -19.42 6.54 5.40
C ILE A 841 -20.79 7.23 5.26
N SER A 842 -21.87 6.56 5.68
CA SER A 842 -23.23 7.12 5.58
C SER A 842 -23.41 8.40 6.40
N VAL A 843 -22.73 8.52 7.54
CA VAL A 843 -22.76 9.72 8.40
C VAL A 843 -21.73 10.75 7.95
N GLN A 844 -20.50 10.33 7.69
CA GLN A 844 -19.38 11.22 7.40
C GLN A 844 -19.44 11.84 6.00
N SER A 845 -20.18 11.24 5.06
CA SER A 845 -20.41 11.81 3.72
C SER A 845 -21.24 13.10 3.70
N GLU A 846 -21.84 13.50 4.84
CA GLU A 846 -22.42 14.85 5.03
C GLU A 846 -21.34 15.95 5.14
N PHE A 847 -20.14 15.60 5.62
CA PHE A 847 -19.04 16.54 5.87
C PHE A 847 -17.89 16.39 4.85
N TRP A 848 -17.61 15.15 4.42
CA TRP A 848 -16.47 14.80 3.60
C TRP A 848 -16.90 14.34 2.20
N SER A 849 -16.80 15.25 1.22
CA SER A 849 -17.20 15.00 -0.17
C SER A 849 -16.38 13.93 -0.89
N ALA A 850 -15.24 13.50 -0.34
CA ALA A 850 -14.49 12.34 -0.81
C ALA A 850 -15.21 10.99 -0.59
N LEU A 851 -16.27 10.93 0.24
CA LEU A 851 -16.93 9.70 0.67
C LEU A 851 -18.22 9.34 -0.12
N GLN A 852 -18.43 9.89 -1.32
CA GLN A 852 -19.69 9.76 -2.08
C GLN A 852 -19.94 8.37 -2.73
N PHE A 853 -19.15 7.35 -2.38
CA PHE A 853 -19.14 6.02 -3.03
C PHE A 853 -20.11 4.99 -2.44
N LEU A 854 -20.89 5.33 -1.40
CA LEU A 854 -21.93 4.45 -0.85
C LEU A 854 -23.18 4.42 -1.75
N VAL A 855 -23.03 3.80 -2.91
CA VAL A 855 -24.05 3.68 -3.97
C VAL A 855 -24.26 2.20 -4.28
N ALA A 856 -25.52 1.77 -4.34
CA ALA A 856 -25.85 0.38 -4.64
C ALA A 856 -25.77 0.09 -6.15
N ILE A 857 -25.22 -1.08 -6.50
CA ILE A 857 -25.05 -1.58 -7.88
C ILE A 857 -25.99 -2.78 -8.14
N PRO A 858 -26.34 -3.11 -9.38
CA PRO A 858 -27.22 -4.25 -9.62
C PRO A 858 -26.51 -5.59 -9.35
N SER A 859 -27.24 -6.55 -8.79
CA SER A 859 -26.86 -7.97 -8.80
C SER A 859 -27.17 -8.66 -10.13
N ASP A 860 -28.00 -8.02 -10.96
CA ASP A 860 -28.37 -8.49 -12.29
C ASP A 860 -27.26 -8.19 -13.32
N LYS A 861 -27.11 -9.07 -14.31
CA LYS A 861 -26.15 -8.90 -15.41
C LYS A 861 -26.69 -7.98 -16.51
N VAL A 862 -26.80 -6.68 -16.22
CA VAL A 862 -27.45 -5.71 -17.11
C VAL A 862 -26.73 -5.55 -18.46
N LEU A 863 -25.40 -5.64 -18.48
CA LEU A 863 -24.58 -5.50 -19.70
C LEU A 863 -24.72 -6.68 -20.68
N GLU A 864 -25.37 -7.78 -20.29
CA GLU A 864 -25.72 -8.90 -21.19
C GLU A 864 -27.10 -8.71 -21.87
N GLY A 865 -27.80 -7.60 -21.60
CA GLY A 865 -29.13 -7.25 -22.15
C GLY A 865 -29.13 -6.14 -23.21
N LYS A 866 -30.31 -5.80 -23.76
CA LYS A 866 -30.46 -4.66 -24.67
C LYS A 866 -30.62 -3.33 -23.91
N PRO A 867 -29.96 -2.24 -24.34
CA PRO A 867 -30.11 -0.92 -23.71
C PRO A 867 -31.56 -0.41 -23.69
N ASP A 868 -32.30 -0.51 -24.80
CA ASP A 868 -33.66 0.06 -24.92
C ASP A 868 -34.66 -0.57 -23.95
N GLU A 869 -34.52 -1.88 -23.70
CA GLU A 869 -35.36 -2.63 -22.77
C GLU A 869 -35.06 -2.22 -21.32
N LEU A 870 -33.80 -2.00 -20.97
CA LEU A 870 -33.39 -1.49 -19.65
C LEU A 870 -33.88 -0.05 -19.40
N ILE A 871 -33.70 0.85 -20.37
CA ILE A 871 -34.14 2.25 -20.27
C ILE A 871 -35.65 2.32 -20.07
N SER A 872 -36.43 1.49 -20.78
CA SER A 872 -37.89 1.39 -20.62
C SER A 872 -38.34 0.86 -19.25
N MET A 873 -37.43 0.26 -18.45
CA MET A 873 -37.75 -0.35 -17.16
C MET A 873 -37.32 0.50 -15.95
N MET A 874 -36.49 1.54 -16.14
CA MET A 874 -35.82 2.25 -15.04
C MET A 874 -36.60 3.43 -14.42
N GLY A 875 -37.27 4.26 -15.23
CA GLY A 875 -37.95 5.48 -14.76
C GLY A 875 -37.02 6.52 -14.09
N ASP A 876 -37.60 7.44 -13.31
CA ASP A 876 -36.91 8.59 -12.65
C ASP A 876 -35.97 8.19 -11.47
N LEU A 877 -35.42 6.98 -11.46
CA LEU A 877 -34.69 6.39 -10.31
C LEU A 877 -33.16 6.28 -10.47
N SER A 878 -32.59 6.93 -11.49
CA SER A 878 -31.14 6.99 -11.72
C SER A 878 -30.49 8.25 -11.12
N LEU A 879 -29.17 8.21 -10.92
CA LEU A 879 -28.35 9.42 -10.79
C LEU A 879 -28.28 10.15 -12.14
N LYS A 880 -29.41 10.78 -12.51
CA LYS A 880 -29.63 11.63 -13.70
C LYS A 880 -29.09 11.09 -15.04
N LEU A 881 -29.88 10.21 -15.68
CA LEU A 881 -29.98 10.17 -17.16
C LEU A 881 -30.55 11.47 -17.79
N GLY A 882 -30.71 12.55 -17.01
CA GLY A 882 -31.41 13.78 -17.39
C GLY A 882 -30.76 14.55 -18.56
N ASP A 883 -29.45 14.42 -18.75
CA ASP A 883 -28.76 15.08 -19.87
C ASP A 883 -28.85 14.23 -21.15
N TYR A 884 -28.64 12.92 -21.04
CA TYR A 884 -28.74 11.95 -22.14
C TYR A 884 -30.09 11.99 -22.87
N ALA A 885 -31.20 12.07 -22.13
CA ALA A 885 -32.52 12.18 -22.74
C ALA A 885 -32.73 13.52 -23.47
N ASN A 886 -32.15 14.61 -22.98
CA ASN A 886 -32.35 15.97 -23.50
C ASN A 886 -31.45 16.33 -24.70
N GLU A 887 -30.31 15.65 -24.88
CA GLU A 887 -29.50 15.80 -26.09
C GLU A 887 -30.08 15.00 -27.27
N VAL A 888 -30.47 13.75 -27.05
CA VAL A 888 -31.06 12.90 -28.10
C VAL A 888 -32.39 13.48 -28.62
N THR A 889 -33.21 14.07 -27.75
CA THR A 889 -34.50 14.69 -28.12
C THR A 889 -34.39 16.16 -28.56
N LYS A 890 -33.18 16.72 -28.73
CA LYS A 890 -32.95 18.04 -29.35
C LYS A 890 -32.47 17.99 -30.80
N SER A 891 -32.51 16.82 -31.42
CA SER A 891 -32.73 16.73 -32.87
C SER A 891 -34.23 16.59 -33.14
N TYR A 892 -34.72 17.23 -34.21
CA TYR A 892 -36.12 17.24 -34.66
C TYR A 892 -37.17 17.91 -33.75
N ASP A 893 -37.18 19.25 -33.75
CA ASP A 893 -38.47 19.97 -33.77
C ASP A 893 -38.44 21.13 -34.78
N GLU A 894 -39.16 20.97 -35.89
CA GLU A 894 -39.23 21.97 -36.97
C GLU A 894 -40.28 23.04 -36.66
N LYS A 895 -39.88 24.14 -36.00
CA LYS A 895 -40.40 25.53 -36.16
C LYS A 895 -39.52 26.58 -35.46
N ASP A 896 -38.71 27.30 -36.25
CA ASP A 896 -38.66 28.77 -36.29
C ASP A 896 -37.33 29.30 -36.89
N PHE A 897 -37.09 28.97 -38.16
CA PHE A 897 -36.19 29.75 -39.02
C PHE A 897 -36.89 30.12 -40.33
N GLY A 898 -37.63 31.24 -40.28
CA GLY A 898 -38.22 31.85 -41.46
C GLY A 898 -37.17 32.57 -42.30
N ASN A 899 -36.95 32.08 -43.53
CA ASN A 899 -36.24 32.73 -44.63
C ASN A 899 -34.78 33.19 -44.37
N LEU A 900 -33.82 32.49 -45.01
CA LEU A 900 -32.88 33.14 -45.94
C LEU A 900 -32.22 32.10 -46.87
N SER A 901 -32.70 32.05 -48.11
CA SER A 901 -32.19 31.13 -49.14
C SER A 901 -30.93 31.67 -49.81
N TRP A 902 -29.84 30.91 -49.79
CA TRP A 902 -28.65 31.19 -50.60
C TRP A 902 -28.73 30.47 -51.95
N ASN A 903 -29.02 31.21 -53.01
CA ASN A 903 -28.78 30.75 -54.38
C ASN A 903 -27.31 31.00 -54.75
N CYS A 904 -26.61 29.96 -55.18
CA CYS A 904 -25.33 30.10 -55.86
C CYS A 904 -25.55 30.56 -57.30
N ASP A 905 -24.92 31.65 -57.72
CA ASP A 905 -24.83 32.03 -59.13
C ASP A 905 -23.44 32.60 -59.47
N LYS A 906 -23.11 32.67 -60.76
CA LYS A 906 -21.71 32.80 -61.24
C LYS A 906 -21.34 34.20 -61.72
N ASN A 907 -20.02 34.46 -61.67
CA ASN A 907 -19.19 35.40 -62.47
C ASN A 907 -18.61 36.64 -61.75
N SER A 908 -17.50 37.14 -62.31
CA SER A 908 -16.72 38.37 -61.99
C SER A 908 -16.12 38.44 -60.57
N SER A 909 -14.82 38.68 -60.31
CA SER A 909 -13.67 39.36 -60.95
C SER A 909 -13.39 40.79 -60.45
N ASN A 910 -12.19 40.97 -59.88
CA ASN A 910 -11.49 42.22 -59.53
C ASN A 910 -12.00 43.03 -58.32
N GLY A 911 -11.04 43.54 -57.54
CA GLY A 911 -10.97 44.98 -57.24
C GLY A 911 -11.32 45.47 -55.83
N ASP A 912 -10.26 45.71 -55.05
CA ASP A 912 -9.99 46.90 -54.19
C ASP A 912 -11.05 47.49 -53.22
N ASP A 913 -10.56 47.74 -51.99
CA ASP A 913 -10.91 48.82 -51.03
C ASP A 913 -12.37 49.36 -50.94
N CYS A 914 -12.98 49.24 -49.74
CA CYS A 914 -13.20 50.43 -48.90
C CYS A 914 -13.63 50.18 -47.44
N LYS A 915 -13.54 51.25 -46.63
CA LYS A 915 -13.46 51.26 -45.16
C LYS A 915 -14.75 51.65 -44.42
N VAL A 916 -14.91 51.07 -43.22
CA VAL A 916 -15.33 51.69 -41.92
C VAL A 916 -16.68 52.43 -41.81
N THR A 917 -17.56 51.89 -40.95
CA THR A 917 -18.15 52.49 -39.71
C THR A 917 -18.94 51.37 -38.98
N GLY A 918 -19.00 51.21 -37.65
CA GLY A 918 -18.42 51.95 -36.53
C GLY A 918 -19.48 52.38 -35.50
N ILE A 919 -19.72 51.61 -34.42
CA ILE A 919 -20.60 51.99 -33.28
C ILE A 919 -20.12 51.34 -31.94
N SER A 920 -20.05 52.18 -30.90
CA SER A 920 -20.07 51.97 -29.43
C SER A 920 -19.75 50.59 -28.79
N LEU A 921 -18.77 50.59 -27.87
CA LEU A 921 -18.60 49.59 -26.79
C LEU A 921 -18.93 50.20 -25.41
N ASN A 922 -19.64 49.45 -24.56
CA ASN A 922 -19.87 49.65 -23.12
C ASN A 922 -20.72 48.48 -22.59
N ASN A 923 -20.54 47.90 -21.40
CA ASN A 923 -19.45 48.03 -20.43
C ASN A 923 -19.42 46.81 -19.48
N ASN A 924 -18.26 46.56 -18.85
CA ASN A 924 -17.93 45.65 -17.72
C ASN A 924 -19.00 44.74 -17.08
N ARG A 925 -18.58 43.50 -16.77
CA ARG A 925 -18.79 42.88 -15.44
C ARG A 925 -17.63 41.95 -15.04
N HIS A 926 -16.94 42.28 -13.94
CA HIS A 926 -16.06 41.35 -13.25
C HIS A 926 -16.87 40.33 -12.44
N VAL A 927 -16.27 39.18 -12.17
CA VAL A 927 -16.75 38.19 -11.17
C VAL A 927 -15.86 38.29 -9.94
N THR A 928 -16.48 38.31 -8.76
CA THR A 928 -15.83 38.16 -7.45
C THR A 928 -16.64 37.16 -6.62
N PRO A 929 -16.00 36.25 -5.86
CA PRO A 929 -16.72 35.22 -5.12
C PRO A 929 -17.41 35.79 -3.87
N SER A 930 -18.57 35.23 -3.52
CA SER A 930 -19.23 35.50 -2.24
C SER A 930 -19.96 34.26 -1.74
N SER A 931 -19.71 33.94 -0.48
CA SER A 931 -20.37 32.90 0.32
C SER A 931 -21.89 33.01 0.36
N VAL A 932 -22.57 31.87 0.54
CA VAL A 932 -23.99 31.81 0.86
C VAL A 932 -24.20 30.89 2.07
N CYS A 933 -24.43 31.49 3.24
CA CYS A 933 -25.11 30.79 4.33
C CYS A 933 -26.62 30.82 4.04
N ILE A 934 -27.31 29.69 4.17
CA ILE A 934 -28.75 29.61 3.90
C ILE A 934 -29.53 30.19 5.08
N SER A 935 -30.24 31.30 4.84
CA SER A 935 -31.33 31.76 5.71
C SER A 935 -32.68 31.31 5.15
N SER A 936 -33.41 30.50 5.90
CA SER A 936 -34.74 30.01 5.51
C SER A 936 -35.82 31.10 5.63
N ASN A 937 -36.77 31.09 4.70
CA ASN A 937 -38.05 31.80 4.85
C ASN A 937 -39.14 31.04 4.08
N VAL A 938 -39.96 30.28 4.80
CA VAL A 938 -41.13 29.59 4.24
C VAL A 938 -42.34 30.49 4.41
N SER A 939 -43.06 30.75 3.32
CA SER A 939 -44.33 31.50 3.34
C SER A 939 -45.47 30.64 3.90
N THR A 940 -46.15 31.11 4.94
CA THR A 940 -47.48 30.61 5.35
C THR A 940 -48.59 31.37 4.62
N PRO A 941 -49.81 30.81 4.60
CA PRO A 941 -50.86 31.46 5.40
C PRO A 941 -51.81 30.48 6.11
N ASP A 942 -52.47 30.99 7.17
CA ASP A 942 -53.78 30.57 7.73
C ASP A 942 -53.99 29.11 8.27
N SER A 943 -54.65 28.89 9.42
CA SER A 943 -55.25 29.80 10.42
C SER A 943 -55.66 29.11 11.75
N LEU A 944 -56.03 29.94 12.76
CA LEU A 944 -56.93 29.69 13.91
C LEU A 944 -56.48 28.89 15.17
N LYS A 945 -56.50 29.62 16.31
CA LYS A 945 -56.84 29.23 17.72
C LYS A 945 -55.85 28.30 18.46
N SER A 946 -55.22 28.66 19.60
CA SER A 946 -55.67 29.11 20.96
C SER A 946 -55.33 28.00 21.99
N ASP A 947 -55.02 28.20 23.28
CA ASP A 947 -55.06 29.34 24.22
C ASP A 947 -53.90 29.23 25.25
N SER A 948 -53.57 30.33 25.96
CA SER A 948 -52.95 30.38 27.33
C SER A 948 -51.57 29.73 27.60
N LEU A 949 -50.68 30.22 28.49
CA LEU A 949 -50.67 31.37 29.42
C LEU A 949 -49.21 31.77 29.78
N ASN A 950 -48.98 33.05 30.12
CA ASN A 950 -47.75 33.63 30.74
C ASN A 950 -47.94 33.74 32.29
N PRO A 951 -47.08 34.35 33.16
CA PRO A 951 -45.81 35.10 33.02
C PRO A 951 -44.61 34.34 33.68
N CYS A 952 -43.44 34.85 34.15
CA CYS A 952 -42.82 36.16 34.53
C CYS A 952 -41.29 36.12 34.17
N PHE A 953 -40.43 37.15 34.19
CA PHE A 953 -40.08 38.28 35.11
C PHE A 953 -39.43 37.86 36.46
N THR A 954 -38.39 38.51 37.02
CA THR A 954 -37.84 39.87 36.77
C THR A 954 -36.33 40.00 37.08
N SER A 955 -35.71 41.00 36.44
CA SER A 955 -34.37 41.61 36.58
C SER A 955 -33.81 41.92 37.99
N ASN A 956 -32.48 42.18 38.06
CA ASN A 956 -31.94 43.50 38.44
C ASN A 956 -30.42 43.68 38.16
N CYS A 957 -29.96 44.94 38.09
CA CYS A 957 -28.58 45.34 37.76
C CYS A 957 -28.03 46.40 38.74
N SER A 958 -26.71 46.41 38.95
CA SER A 958 -25.87 47.58 39.32
C SER A 958 -24.39 47.11 39.42
N ASP A 959 -23.46 47.52 38.56
CA ASP A 959 -22.76 48.83 38.48
C ASP A 959 -21.66 49.05 39.56
N SER A 960 -20.47 49.60 39.26
CA SER A 960 -20.01 50.20 37.97
C SER A 960 -18.48 50.35 37.82
N SER A 961 -18.06 50.54 36.55
CA SER A 961 -16.75 51.06 36.07
C SER A 961 -15.51 50.16 36.33
N ILE A 962 -14.37 50.27 35.62
CA ILE A 962 -13.87 51.10 34.50
C ILE A 962 -13.14 50.10 33.55
N VAL A 963 -12.97 50.20 32.22
CA VAL A 963 -12.65 51.29 31.24
C VAL A 963 -13.33 51.01 29.88
N SER A 964 -13.36 51.96 28.93
CA SER A 964 -14.23 51.90 27.74
C SER A 964 -13.60 52.24 26.36
N THR A 965 -13.75 51.31 25.41
CA THR A 965 -13.96 51.51 23.93
C THR A 965 -12.82 52.13 23.08
N PRO A 966 -12.75 51.77 21.79
CA PRO A 966 -13.43 52.56 20.74
C PRO A 966 -14.32 51.73 19.78
N ASN A 967 -15.08 52.40 18.91
CA ASN A 967 -16.02 51.76 17.97
C ASN A 967 -16.09 52.50 16.60
N TYR A 968 -16.11 51.73 15.51
CA TYR A 968 -16.72 51.98 14.18
C TYR A 968 -17.12 53.42 13.70
N LEU A 969 -16.57 53.90 12.55
CA LEU A 969 -17.29 54.07 11.25
C LEU A 969 -16.58 54.91 10.13
N GLN A 970 -16.71 54.44 8.87
CA GLN A 970 -16.90 55.18 7.59
C GLN A 970 -15.79 55.93 6.80
N CYS A 971 -16.10 56.11 5.50
CA CYS A 971 -15.48 56.93 4.42
C CYS A 971 -14.17 56.44 3.77
N ASP A 972 -13.80 56.81 2.53
CA ASP A 972 -14.53 57.12 1.26
C ASP A 972 -13.48 57.24 0.11
N PRO A 973 -13.68 56.72 -1.13
CA PRO A 973 -12.60 56.66 -2.12
C PRO A 973 -12.68 57.72 -3.24
N SER A 974 -11.85 58.78 -3.22
CA SER A 974 -11.66 59.63 -4.40
C SER A 974 -10.33 60.41 -4.52
N THR A 975 -9.80 60.40 -5.75
CA THR A 975 -8.90 61.40 -6.38
C THR A 975 -7.58 61.80 -5.70
N LEU A 976 -6.47 61.46 -6.35
CA LEU A 976 -5.58 62.46 -6.96
C LEU A 976 -4.88 61.90 -8.21
N ASN A 977 -4.14 62.73 -8.97
CA ASN A 977 -4.04 62.57 -10.42
C ASN A 977 -2.77 63.20 -11.06
N PHE A 978 -2.40 62.74 -12.27
CA PHE A 978 -1.24 63.19 -13.11
C PHE A 978 0.16 62.90 -12.50
N SER A 979 1.29 62.75 -13.21
CA SER A 979 1.70 62.84 -14.64
C SER A 979 3.17 62.32 -14.80
N SER A 980 3.77 61.93 -15.94
CA SER A 980 3.33 61.54 -17.30
C SER A 980 4.57 61.24 -18.21
N VAL A 981 4.37 60.83 -19.48
CA VAL A 981 5.30 60.98 -20.65
C VAL A 981 6.49 60.00 -20.84
N SER A 982 6.29 59.10 -21.81
CA SER A 982 7.20 58.58 -22.88
C SER A 982 8.55 57.87 -22.60
N SER A 983 8.56 56.57 -22.94
CA SER A 983 9.47 55.86 -23.87
C SER A 983 10.90 56.38 -24.18
N LEU A 984 11.87 55.46 -24.19
CA LEU A 984 12.71 55.17 -25.38
C LEU A 984 13.45 53.82 -25.25
N THR A 985 13.64 53.14 -26.37
CA THR A 985 14.50 51.95 -26.59
C THR A 985 15.63 52.32 -27.58
N PRO A 986 16.49 51.39 -28.04
CA PRO A 986 17.43 50.54 -27.30
C PRO A 986 18.89 50.79 -27.75
N ASN A 987 19.88 50.16 -27.10
CA ASN A 987 21.19 49.69 -27.65
C ASN A 987 21.94 48.96 -26.52
N SER A 988 22.62 47.82 -26.66
CA SER A 988 23.55 47.28 -27.69
C SER A 988 25.02 47.76 -27.54
N VAL A 989 25.98 46.96 -28.06
CA VAL A 989 27.43 46.89 -27.68
C VAL A 989 27.62 46.09 -26.37
N LYS A 990 28.06 44.81 -26.36
CA LYS A 990 29.26 44.10 -26.88
C LYS A 990 30.59 44.45 -26.20
N SER A 991 31.37 43.40 -25.90
CA SER A 991 32.85 43.36 -25.78
C SER A 991 33.52 44.26 -24.72
N ASP A 992 34.64 43.90 -24.10
CA ASP A 992 35.34 42.62 -23.87
C ASP A 992 36.40 42.89 -22.76
N CYS A 993 37.29 41.94 -22.48
CA CYS A 993 38.53 42.12 -21.70
C CYS A 993 38.34 42.50 -20.21
N SER A 994 38.38 41.57 -19.26
CA SER A 994 39.55 40.79 -18.78
C SER A 994 40.52 41.51 -17.82
N ASN A 995 40.62 40.92 -16.62
CA ASN A 995 41.83 40.72 -15.83
C ASN A 995 42.48 41.84 -14.98
N PHE A 996 43.09 41.34 -13.90
CA PHE A 996 44.10 41.93 -13.01
C PHE A 996 43.73 43.10 -12.08
N ASN A 997 43.42 42.71 -10.84
CA ASN A 997 44.19 43.04 -9.63
C ASN A 997 44.92 44.40 -9.61
N SER A 998 44.63 45.23 -8.61
CA SER A 998 45.27 45.07 -7.29
C SER A 998 45.05 46.27 -6.37
N SER A 999 44.92 46.03 -5.07
CA SER A 999 45.87 46.48 -4.04
C SER A 999 45.27 46.30 -2.64
N SER A 1000 46.12 45.97 -1.66
CA SER A 1000 45.71 45.59 -0.30
C SER A 1000 45.97 46.69 0.72
N SER A 1001 44.93 46.99 1.51
CA SER A 1001 44.95 47.32 2.96
C SER A 1001 46.24 47.79 3.66
N SER A 1002 46.16 48.90 4.39
CA SER A 1002 46.78 49.17 5.71
C SER A 1002 46.31 50.56 6.19
N VAL A 1003 46.47 51.07 7.42
CA VAL A 1003 47.11 50.67 8.71
C VAL A 1003 46.12 51.10 9.81
N ALA A 1004 45.85 50.46 10.95
CA ALA A 1004 45.94 49.09 11.50
C ALA A 1004 44.96 49.10 12.71
N SER A 1005 44.99 48.36 13.84
CA SER A 1005 45.81 47.30 14.46
C SER A 1005 44.93 46.67 15.58
N GLN A 1006 45.18 45.51 16.20
CA GLN A 1006 46.27 44.52 16.11
C GLN A 1006 45.62 43.17 15.70
N GLY A 1007 46.10 41.94 15.95
CA GLY A 1007 47.32 41.40 16.57
C GLY A 1007 47.09 39.92 16.94
N LEU A 1008 47.97 38.95 16.66
CA LEU A 1008 49.26 38.99 15.96
C LEU A 1008 49.43 37.79 14.99
N SER A 1009 50.49 37.88 14.20
CA SER A 1009 51.19 36.89 13.36
C SER A 1009 51.11 35.40 13.77
N THR A 1010 50.83 34.38 12.92
CA THR A 1010 51.39 33.97 11.56
C THR A 1010 52.81 33.36 11.63
N PRO A 1011 53.38 32.62 10.60
CA PRO A 1011 52.94 32.39 9.20
C PRO A 1011 53.19 31.00 8.50
N ASN A 1012 52.54 30.79 7.34
CA ASN A 1012 52.95 30.12 6.04
C ASN A 1012 53.69 28.73 6.00
N PHE A 1013 53.89 27.98 4.90
CA PHE A 1013 53.72 28.10 3.41
C PHE A 1013 53.07 26.76 2.86
N ILE A 1014 53.04 26.29 1.58
CA ILE A 1014 53.64 26.62 0.24
C ILE A 1014 52.76 26.05 -0.93
N LYS A 1015 53.23 26.05 -2.19
CA LYS A 1015 52.65 25.35 -3.38
C LYS A 1015 53.75 24.81 -4.32
N SER A 1016 53.57 23.60 -4.89
CA SER A 1016 54.22 23.01 -6.11
C SER A 1016 54.10 21.47 -6.10
N ASP A 1017 54.03 20.69 -7.18
CA ASP A 1017 53.61 20.90 -8.59
C ASP A 1017 53.44 19.54 -9.32
N GLN A 1018 52.81 19.55 -10.51
CA GLN A 1018 52.93 18.59 -11.65
C GLN A 1018 52.72 17.05 -11.53
N LEU A 1019 51.97 16.54 -12.54
CA LEU A 1019 52.17 15.33 -13.37
C LEU A 1019 52.41 13.95 -12.71
N GLY A 1020 51.50 12.99 -12.98
CA GLY A 1020 51.75 11.55 -12.79
C GLY A 1020 50.60 10.65 -13.29
N ASN A 1021 50.83 9.85 -14.32
CA ASN A 1021 49.88 8.85 -14.84
C ASN A 1021 50.06 7.49 -14.13
N ASN A 1022 49.08 6.58 -14.33
CA ASN A 1022 49.16 5.11 -14.18
C ASN A 1022 49.31 4.56 -12.73
N SER A 1023 48.26 4.04 -12.09
CA SER A 1023 47.67 2.68 -12.24
C SER A 1023 48.32 1.56 -11.40
N PHE A 1024 47.49 0.59 -10.98
CA PHE A 1024 47.81 -0.73 -10.40
C PHE A 1024 48.23 -0.85 -8.92
N GLU A 1025 47.27 -1.36 -8.14
CA GLU A 1025 47.33 -2.50 -7.19
C GLU A 1025 48.43 -2.64 -6.10
N SER A 1026 47.92 -3.04 -4.93
CA SER A 1026 48.45 -4.06 -3.99
C SER A 1026 49.28 -3.65 -2.76
N SER A 1027 48.85 -4.22 -1.62
CA SER A 1027 49.62 -4.66 -0.43
C SER A 1027 50.61 -3.71 0.27
N SER A 1028 50.14 -3.13 1.38
CA SER A 1028 50.66 -3.34 2.76
C SER A 1028 52.19 -3.46 2.99
N ASN A 1029 52.81 -2.64 3.86
CA ASN A 1029 52.71 -2.72 5.33
C ASN A 1029 53.60 -1.66 6.04
N TYR A 1030 53.60 -1.69 7.39
CA TYR A 1030 54.59 -1.14 8.35
C TYR A 1030 54.54 0.35 8.74
N LEU A 1031 54.06 0.58 9.98
CA LEU A 1031 54.78 1.10 11.16
C LEU A 1031 55.98 2.07 10.97
N SER A 1032 56.26 3.05 11.86
CA SER A 1032 55.50 3.70 12.97
C SER A 1032 56.42 4.68 13.72
N CYS A 1033 55.94 5.85 14.15
CA CYS A 1033 56.39 6.60 15.34
C CYS A 1033 55.59 7.89 15.54
N ASP A 1034 55.51 8.52 16.72
CA ASP A 1034 55.40 7.99 18.10
C ASP A 1034 54.94 9.14 19.03
N SER A 1035 54.29 8.84 20.15
CA SER A 1035 54.01 9.72 21.31
C SER A 1035 53.11 10.96 21.12
N SER A 1036 52.38 11.47 22.12
CA SER A 1036 51.82 10.87 23.36
C SER A 1036 50.82 11.85 24.01
N PHE A 1037 49.80 11.35 24.71
CA PHE A 1037 49.45 11.62 26.13
C PHE A 1037 48.11 10.95 26.51
N GLN A 1038 47.78 10.89 27.80
CA GLN A 1038 46.79 9.97 28.40
C GLN A 1038 45.64 10.70 29.11
N VAL A 1039 44.44 10.09 29.22
CA VAL A 1039 43.72 9.84 30.50
C VAL A 1039 42.79 8.61 30.38
N VAL A 1040 43.19 7.54 31.10
CA VAL A 1040 42.46 6.53 31.90
C VAL A 1040 40.93 6.28 31.72
N SER A 1041 40.56 4.99 31.71
CA SER A 1041 39.25 4.46 32.13
C SER A 1041 39.40 3.05 32.77
N PRO A 1042 38.55 2.63 33.72
CA PRO A 1042 38.45 1.23 34.18
C PRO A 1042 37.31 0.46 33.48
N GLY A 1043 37.32 -0.87 33.35
CA GLY A 1043 38.38 -1.82 33.69
C GLY A 1043 37.84 -3.26 33.75
N LEU A 1044 38.11 -4.08 32.72
CA LEU A 1044 37.74 -5.50 32.67
C LEU A 1044 38.98 -6.33 32.26
N SER A 1045 39.21 -7.49 32.87
CA SER A 1045 40.45 -8.26 32.71
C SER A 1045 40.21 -9.72 32.30
N ILE A 1046 40.89 -10.17 31.24
CA ILE A 1046 40.99 -11.58 30.85
C ILE A 1046 42.45 -11.95 30.63
N MET A 1047 42.84 -13.12 31.12
CA MET A 1047 44.06 -13.87 30.77
C MET A 1047 43.80 -15.37 30.97
N ASN A 1048 44.39 -16.32 30.22
CA ASN A 1048 45.00 -16.29 28.88
C ASN A 1048 45.24 -17.78 28.44
N MET A 1049 45.80 -17.97 27.23
CA MET A 1049 46.61 -19.12 26.77
C MET A 1049 45.98 -20.27 25.95
N ASN A 1050 46.22 -20.17 24.63
CA ASN A 1050 46.98 -21.10 23.78
C ASN A 1050 46.30 -22.30 23.08
N ASN A 1051 46.84 -22.57 21.88
CA ASN A 1051 46.42 -23.57 20.89
C ASN A 1051 47.22 -24.90 21.04
N ASP A 1052 46.71 -26.01 20.51
CA ASP A 1052 47.14 -26.47 19.17
C ASP A 1052 46.22 -27.55 18.55
N SER A 1053 46.41 -27.82 17.25
CA SER A 1053 45.55 -28.67 16.36
C SER A 1053 46.15 -30.10 16.16
N PRO A 1054 45.66 -31.03 15.26
CA PRO A 1054 44.55 -30.98 14.28
C PRO A 1054 43.70 -32.28 13.99
N LYS A 1055 42.62 -32.11 13.19
CA LYS A 1055 42.04 -33.04 12.15
C LYS A 1055 41.39 -34.42 12.49
N ASN A 1056 40.13 -34.54 12.06
CA ASN A 1056 39.40 -35.70 11.45
C ASN A 1056 39.66 -37.17 11.90
N SER A 1057 38.57 -37.88 12.28
CA SER A 1057 37.98 -38.98 11.47
C SER A 1057 36.72 -39.59 12.13
N ASN A 1058 35.96 -40.42 11.37
CA ASN A 1058 34.77 -41.15 11.84
C ASN A 1058 35.14 -42.53 12.42
N GLN A 1059 34.48 -42.97 13.52
CA GLN A 1059 33.62 -44.19 13.60
C GLN A 1059 33.39 -44.73 15.04
N LYS A 1060 32.10 -44.77 15.44
CA LYS A 1060 31.30 -45.94 15.92
C LYS A 1060 31.88 -46.96 16.94
N PHE A 1061 31.02 -47.36 17.91
CA PHE A 1061 31.03 -48.60 18.73
C PHE A 1061 32.16 -48.75 19.80
N THR A 1062 31.99 -49.26 21.04
CA THR A 1062 30.82 -49.63 21.91
C THR A 1062 31.31 -49.80 23.38
N MET A 1063 30.37 -49.95 24.35
CA MET A 1063 30.54 -50.75 25.60
C MET A 1063 31.51 -50.22 26.69
N ASP A 1064 31.34 -50.48 28.00
CA ASP A 1064 30.13 -50.89 28.76
C ASP A 1064 30.25 -50.48 30.25
N ASP A 1065 29.24 -50.79 31.07
CA ASP A 1065 29.06 -50.61 32.53
C ASP A 1065 30.28 -50.45 33.47
N GLY A 1066 30.09 -49.64 34.53
CA GLY A 1066 31.11 -49.32 35.56
C GLY A 1066 30.58 -48.96 36.96
N ALA A 1067 29.77 -49.83 37.57
CA ALA A 1067 29.39 -49.95 39.00
C ALA A 1067 29.56 -48.76 39.99
N GLY A 1068 28.46 -48.36 40.65
CA GLY A 1068 28.44 -47.30 41.68
C GLY A 1068 28.70 -47.74 43.13
N CYS A 1069 28.56 -46.80 44.08
CA CYS A 1069 28.74 -47.07 45.52
C CYS A 1069 27.77 -46.30 46.44
N SER A 1070 27.15 -47.07 47.34
CA SER A 1070 26.57 -46.79 48.68
C SER A 1070 27.15 -45.64 49.51
N SER A 1071 26.46 -45.07 50.53
CA SER A 1071 25.09 -45.26 51.06
C SER A 1071 24.72 -44.25 52.18
N SER A 1072 23.43 -44.20 52.56
CA SER A 1072 22.89 -43.93 53.93
C SER A 1072 23.11 -42.56 54.61
N SER A 1073 22.22 -42.02 55.48
CA SER A 1073 20.78 -42.26 55.75
C SER A 1073 20.27 -41.30 56.84
N ALA A 1074 19.11 -40.63 56.65
CA ALA A 1074 18.29 -40.05 57.72
C ALA A 1074 16.86 -39.74 57.21
N SER A 1075 15.88 -39.57 58.09
CA SER A 1075 14.45 -39.57 57.74
C SER A 1075 13.75 -38.21 57.82
N SER A 1076 12.86 -37.94 56.87
CA SER A 1076 11.68 -37.10 57.09
C SER A 1076 10.50 -37.58 56.24
N SER A 1077 9.31 -37.55 56.84
CA SER A 1077 7.99 -37.92 56.32
C SER A 1077 7.77 -37.86 54.80
N GLN A 1078 7.41 -38.99 54.18
CA GLN A 1078 6.82 -39.00 52.83
C GLN A 1078 5.43 -38.33 52.86
N LYS A 1079 5.23 -37.33 51.99
CA LYS A 1079 3.92 -37.08 51.37
C LYS A 1079 3.79 -37.98 50.14
N PRO A 1080 2.58 -38.34 49.68
CA PRO A 1080 2.39 -38.95 48.37
C PRO A 1080 2.87 -38.00 47.26
N GLU A 1081 3.52 -38.54 46.23
CA GLU A 1081 3.68 -37.81 44.98
C GLU A 1081 2.30 -37.67 44.34
N ASN A 1082 1.84 -36.44 44.17
CA ASN A 1082 0.52 -36.17 43.61
C ASN A 1082 0.60 -36.31 42.09
N ILE A 1083 0.11 -37.44 41.55
CA ILE A 1083 0.07 -37.67 40.10
C ILE A 1083 -0.99 -36.75 39.50
N GLN A 1084 -0.58 -35.55 39.08
CA GLN A 1084 -1.40 -34.59 38.35
C GLN A 1084 -1.96 -35.29 37.10
N THR A 1085 -3.26 -35.55 37.07
CA THR A 1085 -3.89 -36.18 35.91
C THR A 1085 -4.10 -35.15 34.80
N LEU A 1086 -4.34 -35.62 33.57
CA LEU A 1086 -4.73 -34.73 32.48
C LEU A 1086 -5.99 -33.92 32.82
N SER A 1087 -6.90 -34.46 33.64
CA SER A 1087 -8.09 -33.72 34.09
C SER A 1087 -7.72 -32.57 35.03
N ASP A 1088 -6.76 -32.78 35.93
CA ASP A 1088 -6.30 -31.76 36.87
C ASP A 1088 -5.52 -30.68 36.13
N TYR A 1089 -4.61 -31.07 35.23
CA TYR A 1089 -3.88 -30.13 34.38
C TYR A 1089 -4.83 -29.29 33.50
N LEU A 1090 -5.84 -29.89 32.87
CA LEU A 1090 -6.84 -29.16 32.06
C LEU A 1090 -7.78 -28.28 32.92
N ALA A 1091 -7.96 -28.59 34.21
CA ALA A 1091 -8.70 -27.74 35.14
C ALA A 1091 -7.86 -26.55 35.64
N GLU A 1092 -6.59 -26.79 35.98
CA GLU A 1092 -5.62 -25.76 36.39
C GLU A 1092 -5.26 -24.81 35.24
N ASN A 1093 -5.36 -25.26 33.99
CA ASN A 1093 -5.15 -24.45 32.78
C ASN A 1093 -6.47 -24.07 32.07
N MET A 1094 -7.62 -24.14 32.76
CA MET A 1094 -8.94 -23.89 32.15
C MET A 1094 -9.08 -22.47 31.60
N GLU A 1095 -8.48 -21.49 32.25
CA GLU A 1095 -8.50 -20.09 31.79
C GLU A 1095 -7.72 -19.92 30.47
N LEU A 1096 -6.59 -20.64 30.30
CA LEU A 1096 -5.83 -20.67 29.03
C LEU A 1096 -6.60 -21.37 27.90
N LEU A 1097 -7.40 -22.39 28.23
CA LEU A 1097 -8.28 -23.09 27.30
C LEU A 1097 -9.48 -22.23 26.86
N VAL A 1098 -10.00 -21.39 27.77
CA VAL A 1098 -11.12 -20.46 27.48
C VAL A 1098 -10.63 -19.20 26.77
N GLY A 1099 -9.43 -18.71 27.09
CA GLY A 1099 -8.75 -17.62 26.37
C GLY A 1099 -8.26 -18.01 24.97
N GLY A 1100 -8.13 -19.31 24.68
CA GLY A 1100 -7.63 -19.81 23.40
C GLY A 1100 -6.11 -19.80 23.26
N GLU A 1101 -5.38 -19.58 24.35
CA GLU A 1101 -3.92 -19.69 24.42
C GLU A 1101 -3.46 -21.15 24.46
N MET A 1102 -4.34 -22.06 24.90
CA MET A 1102 -4.14 -23.51 24.86
C MET A 1102 -5.28 -24.19 24.09
N PHE A 1103 -4.97 -25.23 23.31
CA PHE A 1103 -5.96 -26.02 22.57
C PHE A 1103 -5.95 -27.50 23.00
N ALA A 1104 -6.93 -27.90 23.82
CA ALA A 1104 -7.10 -29.29 24.21
C ALA A 1104 -7.92 -30.09 23.19
N VAL A 1105 -7.25 -30.99 22.46
CA VAL A 1105 -7.93 -31.92 21.53
C VAL A 1105 -8.53 -33.09 22.31
N VAL A 1106 -9.77 -32.94 22.79
CA VAL A 1106 -10.50 -33.98 23.54
C VAL A 1106 -10.79 -35.20 22.64
N PRO A 1107 -10.23 -36.39 22.91
CA PRO A 1107 -10.46 -37.56 22.05
C PRO A 1107 -11.88 -38.11 22.19
N LYS A 1108 -12.45 -38.61 21.08
CA LYS A 1108 -13.77 -39.25 21.10
C LYS A 1108 -13.68 -40.62 21.77
N LYS A 1109 -14.33 -40.77 22.93
CA LYS A 1109 -14.44 -42.07 23.63
C LYS A 1109 -15.28 -43.10 22.87
N ASN A 1110 -16.22 -42.64 22.05
CA ASN A 1110 -17.09 -43.46 21.22
C ASN A 1110 -16.88 -43.14 19.74
N CYS A 1111 -16.66 -44.18 18.93
CA CYS A 1111 -16.52 -44.10 17.48
C CYS A 1111 -17.03 -45.42 16.87
N PRO A 1112 -17.89 -45.40 15.83
CA PRO A 1112 -18.45 -46.63 15.24
C PRO A 1112 -17.37 -47.56 14.68
N HIS A 1113 -16.24 -46.99 14.23
CA HIS A 1113 -15.10 -47.72 13.69
C HIS A 1113 -14.25 -48.45 14.73
N LEU A 1114 -14.49 -48.28 16.04
CA LEU A 1114 -13.83 -49.09 17.08
C LEU A 1114 -14.10 -50.60 16.89
N SER A 1115 -15.24 -50.96 16.30
CA SER A 1115 -15.58 -52.34 15.90
C SER A 1115 -14.65 -52.96 14.83
N LEU A 1116 -13.85 -52.14 14.15
CA LEU A 1116 -12.86 -52.55 13.15
C LEU A 1116 -11.46 -52.77 13.74
N VAL A 1117 -11.24 -52.43 15.02
CA VAL A 1117 -9.99 -52.71 15.72
C VAL A 1117 -9.86 -54.22 15.92
N ARG A 1118 -8.68 -54.75 15.62
CA ARG A 1118 -8.32 -56.17 15.82
C ARG A 1118 -7.30 -56.31 16.93
N LYS A 1119 -7.27 -57.49 17.56
CA LYS A 1119 -6.26 -57.84 18.57
C LYS A 1119 -4.85 -57.64 18.00
N VAL A 1120 -3.92 -57.30 18.90
CA VAL A 1120 -2.50 -57.18 18.57
C VAL A 1120 -1.98 -58.55 18.06
N PRO A 1121 -1.19 -58.60 16.97
CA PRO A 1121 -0.56 -59.84 16.51
C PRO A 1121 0.35 -60.46 17.58
N GLU A 1122 0.55 -61.78 17.53
CA GLU A 1122 1.47 -62.48 18.45
C GLU A 1122 2.93 -61.99 18.32
N THR A 1123 3.27 -61.34 17.20
CA THR A 1123 4.56 -60.66 16.95
C THR A 1123 4.67 -59.27 17.59
N GLY A 1124 3.62 -58.79 18.27
CA GLY A 1124 3.58 -57.47 18.92
C GLY A 1124 3.44 -56.29 17.96
N VAL A 1125 3.77 -55.09 18.45
CA VAL A 1125 3.85 -53.85 17.66
C VAL A 1125 5.27 -53.31 17.71
N ASN A 1126 6.01 -53.39 16.60
CA ASN A 1126 7.34 -52.83 16.48
C ASN A 1126 7.24 -51.39 15.91
N THR A 1127 7.56 -50.40 16.75
CA THR A 1127 7.44 -48.97 16.44
C THR A 1127 8.54 -48.45 15.51
N LYS A 1128 9.56 -49.27 15.22
CA LYS A 1128 10.72 -48.93 14.37
C LYS A 1128 10.56 -49.44 12.93
N VAL A 1129 9.42 -50.07 12.61
CA VAL A 1129 9.11 -50.55 11.25
C VAL A 1129 8.98 -49.36 10.28
N PRO A 1130 9.65 -49.37 9.12
CA PRO A 1130 9.50 -48.32 8.12
C PRO A 1130 8.16 -48.45 7.36
N CYS A 1131 7.69 -47.34 6.77
CA CYS A 1131 6.51 -47.31 5.90
C CYS A 1131 6.65 -48.32 4.76
N ALA A 1132 5.70 -49.25 4.66
CA ALA A 1132 5.76 -50.37 3.71
C ALA A 1132 5.78 -49.91 2.23
N THR A 1133 5.25 -48.72 1.92
CA THR A 1133 5.20 -48.21 0.53
C THR A 1133 6.41 -47.36 0.13
N CYS A 1134 7.09 -46.66 1.05
CA CYS A 1134 8.18 -45.74 0.69
C CYS A 1134 9.42 -45.77 1.60
N SER A 1135 9.49 -46.74 2.52
CA SER A 1135 10.61 -46.98 3.44
C SER A 1135 10.97 -45.83 4.41
N SER A 1136 10.13 -44.79 4.52
CA SER A 1136 10.28 -43.74 5.54
C SER A 1136 10.29 -44.34 6.94
N THR A 1137 11.17 -43.84 7.82
CA THR A 1137 11.14 -44.09 9.27
C THR A 1137 10.50 -42.94 10.06
N ALA A 1138 10.30 -41.78 9.43
CA ALA A 1138 9.65 -40.61 10.04
C ALA A 1138 8.12 -40.75 10.03
N GLU A 1139 7.48 -40.33 11.13
CA GLU A 1139 6.03 -40.39 11.42
C GLU A 1139 5.32 -41.61 10.84
N ASN A 1140 5.71 -42.81 11.28
CA ASN A 1140 4.99 -44.01 10.92
C ASN A 1140 3.80 -44.26 11.85
N TRP A 1141 2.75 -44.83 11.26
CA TRP A 1141 1.51 -45.21 11.92
C TRP A 1141 1.26 -46.69 11.63
N SER A 1142 0.61 -47.39 12.55
CA SER A 1142 0.12 -48.75 12.37
C SER A 1142 -1.40 -48.76 12.20
N CYS A 1143 -1.89 -49.51 11.21
CA CYS A 1143 -3.32 -49.76 11.04
C CYS A 1143 -3.84 -50.70 12.14
N LEU A 1144 -4.83 -50.29 12.93
CA LEU A 1144 -5.36 -51.14 14.00
C LEU A 1144 -6.33 -52.23 13.52
N THR A 1145 -6.59 -52.33 12.21
CA THR A 1145 -7.36 -53.42 11.60
C THR A 1145 -6.47 -54.53 11.02
N CYS A 1146 -5.31 -54.22 10.43
CA CYS A 1146 -4.43 -55.19 9.78
C CYS A 1146 -2.92 -55.05 10.09
N TYR A 1147 -2.55 -54.16 11.02
CA TYR A 1147 -1.18 -53.93 11.52
C TYR A 1147 -0.12 -53.65 10.45
N THR A 1148 -0.56 -53.23 9.25
CA THR A 1148 0.32 -52.68 8.22
C THR A 1148 0.82 -51.29 8.65
N VAL A 1149 2.12 -51.05 8.50
CA VAL A 1149 2.77 -49.79 8.88
C VAL A 1149 2.97 -48.90 7.65
N GLN A 1150 2.52 -47.65 7.75
CA GLN A 1150 2.61 -46.65 6.69
C GLN A 1150 2.90 -45.27 7.27
N CYS A 1151 3.50 -44.38 6.48
CA CYS A 1151 3.80 -43.03 6.94
C CYS A 1151 2.54 -42.15 7.02
N GLY A 1152 2.58 -41.18 7.92
CA GLY A 1152 1.48 -40.26 8.22
C GLY A 1152 1.15 -39.29 7.08
N ARG A 1153 0.05 -38.53 7.27
CA ARG A 1153 -0.44 -37.55 6.30
C ARG A 1153 0.58 -36.46 5.94
N TYR A 1154 1.46 -36.07 6.88
CA TYR A 1154 2.46 -35.02 6.65
C TYR A 1154 3.78 -35.51 6.02
N ILE A 1155 3.95 -36.83 5.84
CA ILE A 1155 5.14 -37.41 5.20
C ILE A 1155 4.87 -37.67 3.71
N LYS A 1156 4.02 -38.67 3.41
CA LYS A 1156 3.56 -39.01 2.04
C LYS A 1156 2.14 -39.58 2.00
N GLY A 1157 1.37 -39.52 3.09
CA GLY A 1157 -0.05 -39.88 3.09
C GLY A 1157 -0.40 -41.37 2.94
N HIS A 1158 0.57 -42.28 2.84
CA HIS A 1158 0.29 -43.70 2.57
C HIS A 1158 -0.63 -44.37 3.61
N MET A 1159 -0.66 -43.89 4.87
CA MET A 1159 -1.65 -44.39 5.83
C MET A 1159 -3.08 -43.91 5.55
N ALA A 1160 -3.25 -42.67 5.08
CA ALA A 1160 -4.56 -42.18 4.64
C ALA A 1160 -5.02 -42.88 3.34
N GLU A 1161 -4.09 -43.15 2.41
CA GLU A 1161 -4.37 -43.99 1.25
C GLU A 1161 -4.80 -45.40 1.67
N HIS A 1162 -4.08 -46.04 2.60
CA HIS A 1162 -4.40 -47.38 3.10
C HIS A 1162 -5.80 -47.40 3.75
N SER A 1163 -6.11 -46.42 4.61
CA SER A 1163 -7.44 -46.24 5.18
C SER A 1163 -8.53 -46.14 4.12
N THR A 1164 -8.25 -45.45 3.00
CA THR A 1164 -9.22 -45.21 1.93
C THR A 1164 -9.38 -46.43 1.01
N LYS A 1165 -8.30 -47.15 0.73
CA LYS A 1165 -8.26 -48.32 -0.16
C LYS A 1165 -8.83 -49.58 0.50
N GLU A 1166 -8.46 -49.83 1.75
CA GLU A 1166 -8.83 -51.06 2.47
C GLU A 1166 -10.05 -50.88 3.40
N GLY A 1167 -10.55 -49.66 3.58
CA GLY A 1167 -11.63 -49.37 4.54
C GLY A 1167 -11.19 -49.51 6.00
N HIS A 1168 -9.92 -49.19 6.30
CA HIS A 1168 -9.30 -49.33 7.62
C HIS A 1168 -9.06 -47.96 8.31
N PRO A 1169 -10.08 -47.32 8.90
CA PRO A 1169 -9.97 -45.93 9.35
C PRO A 1169 -9.25 -45.70 10.67
N VAL A 1170 -9.06 -46.71 11.52
CA VAL A 1170 -8.47 -46.55 12.87
C VAL A 1170 -6.99 -46.88 12.86
N VAL A 1171 -6.15 -45.91 13.26
CA VAL A 1171 -4.69 -45.99 13.14
C VAL A 1171 -3.99 -45.47 14.41
N LEU A 1172 -2.87 -46.08 14.78
CA LEU A 1172 -2.04 -45.73 15.93
C LEU A 1172 -0.73 -45.08 15.46
N SER A 1173 -0.44 -43.86 15.90
CA SER A 1173 0.83 -43.18 15.64
C SER A 1173 1.97 -43.78 16.49
N PHE A 1174 3.16 -43.94 15.90
CA PHE A 1174 4.36 -44.32 16.66
C PHE A 1174 5.09 -43.10 17.27
N SER A 1175 4.79 -41.87 16.85
CA SER A 1175 5.43 -40.64 17.35
C SER A 1175 5.04 -40.31 18.80
N ASP A 1176 3.76 -40.46 19.13
CA ASP A 1176 3.11 -39.99 20.36
C ASP A 1176 2.14 -41.02 20.99
N LEU A 1177 1.92 -42.17 20.33
CA LEU A 1177 0.95 -43.21 20.73
C LEU A 1177 -0.51 -42.74 20.80
N SER A 1178 -0.84 -41.68 20.06
CA SER A 1178 -2.22 -41.26 19.81
C SER A 1178 -2.89 -42.16 18.76
N VAL A 1179 -4.22 -42.31 18.86
CA VAL A 1179 -5.02 -43.06 17.89
C VAL A 1179 -5.90 -42.09 17.13
N TRP A 1180 -5.85 -42.12 15.81
CA TRP A 1180 -6.68 -41.32 14.92
C TRP A 1180 -7.71 -42.19 14.20
N CYS A 1181 -8.87 -41.61 13.89
CA CYS A 1181 -9.89 -42.22 13.03
C CYS A 1181 -10.15 -41.36 11.80
N TYR A 1182 -9.67 -41.79 10.63
CA TYR A 1182 -9.94 -41.10 9.35
C TYR A 1182 -11.43 -41.03 9.02
N GLY A 1183 -12.22 -42.04 9.38
CA GLY A 1183 -13.68 -42.06 9.14
C GLY A 1183 -14.50 -41.22 10.12
N CYS A 1184 -13.89 -40.59 11.13
CA CYS A 1184 -14.58 -39.71 12.08
C CYS A 1184 -13.82 -38.40 12.35
N GLU A 1185 -12.78 -38.13 11.56
CA GLU A 1185 -11.81 -37.04 11.64
C GLU A 1185 -11.51 -36.55 13.07
N ALA A 1186 -11.13 -37.49 13.93
CA ALA A 1186 -10.84 -37.23 15.33
C ALA A 1186 -9.88 -38.25 15.92
N TYR A 1187 -9.19 -37.83 16.98
CA TYR A 1187 -8.49 -38.72 17.89
C TYR A 1187 -9.46 -39.54 18.73
N LEU A 1188 -9.05 -40.76 19.13
CA LEU A 1188 -9.83 -41.69 19.94
C LEU A 1188 -9.09 -42.05 21.24
N ASP A 1189 -9.84 -42.16 22.35
CA ASP A 1189 -9.34 -42.69 23.63
C ASP A 1189 -10.41 -43.62 24.22
N ASN A 1190 -10.17 -44.93 24.15
CA ASN A 1190 -11.15 -45.97 24.49
C ASN A 1190 -10.41 -47.24 24.94
N GLU A 1191 -10.99 -47.97 25.89
CA GLU A 1191 -10.40 -49.19 26.47
C GLU A 1191 -9.99 -50.24 25.44
N VAL A 1192 -10.74 -50.40 24.34
CA VAL A 1192 -10.42 -51.32 23.23
C VAL A 1192 -9.08 -51.00 22.57
N LEU A 1193 -8.61 -49.75 22.66
CA LEU A 1193 -7.33 -49.30 22.13
C LEU A 1193 -6.15 -49.58 23.08
N TYR A 1194 -6.41 -49.97 24.34
CA TYR A 1194 -5.37 -50.18 25.34
C TYR A 1194 -4.37 -51.27 24.92
N GLU A 1195 -4.83 -52.43 24.41
CA GLU A 1195 -3.91 -53.51 24.02
C GLU A 1195 -2.87 -53.03 23.00
N ALA A 1196 -3.30 -52.33 21.95
CA ALA A 1196 -2.43 -51.83 20.89
C ALA A 1196 -1.53 -50.67 21.36
N ARG A 1197 -2.07 -49.71 22.12
CA ARG A 1197 -1.28 -48.59 22.69
C ARG A 1197 -0.24 -49.10 23.70
N ASN A 1198 -0.61 -50.07 24.55
CA ASN A 1198 0.31 -50.70 25.49
C ASN A 1198 1.40 -51.52 24.78
N ALA A 1199 1.08 -52.27 23.73
CA ALA A 1199 2.08 -53.01 22.96
C ALA A 1199 3.12 -52.07 22.32
N ALA A 1200 2.68 -50.96 21.72
CA ALA A 1200 3.57 -49.94 21.18
C ALA A 1200 4.36 -49.19 22.27
N HIS A 1201 3.74 -48.93 23.45
CA HIS A 1201 4.41 -48.34 24.61
C HIS A 1201 5.52 -49.26 25.16
N GLN A 1202 5.29 -50.57 25.20
CA GLN A 1202 6.29 -51.55 25.65
C GLN A 1202 7.48 -51.64 24.69
N ASP A 1203 7.28 -51.65 23.37
CA ASP A 1203 8.39 -51.62 22.39
C ASP A 1203 9.18 -50.29 22.38
N LYS A 1204 8.49 -49.18 22.67
CA LYS A 1204 9.09 -47.84 22.64
C LYS A 1204 9.78 -47.43 23.95
N PHE A 1205 9.22 -47.80 25.09
CA PHE A 1205 9.63 -47.33 26.42
C PHE A 1205 9.96 -48.45 27.43
N GLY A 1206 9.98 -49.72 27.01
CA GLY A 1206 10.37 -50.87 27.84
C GLY A 1206 9.43 -51.16 29.03
N SER A 1207 8.26 -50.51 29.09
CA SER A 1207 7.37 -50.47 30.24
C SER A 1207 5.90 -50.53 29.81
N ALA A 1208 5.02 -50.99 30.68
CA ALA A 1208 3.58 -51.00 30.42
C ALA A 1208 3.01 -49.57 30.44
N LEU A 1209 2.03 -49.31 29.58
CA LEU A 1209 1.28 -48.05 29.58
C LEU A 1209 0.46 -47.94 30.89
N PRO A 1210 0.45 -46.79 31.60
CA PRO A 1210 -0.43 -46.61 32.75
C PRO A 1210 -1.92 -46.80 32.37
N TRP A 1211 -2.67 -47.53 33.19
CA TRP A 1211 -4.08 -47.80 32.91
C TRP A 1211 -4.96 -46.61 33.31
N SER A 1212 -5.49 -45.89 32.31
CA SER A 1212 -6.25 -44.65 32.48
C SER A 1212 -7.77 -44.83 32.61
N TYR A 1213 -8.31 -46.04 32.43
CA TYR A 1213 -9.75 -46.29 32.33
C TYR A 1213 -10.45 -46.67 33.66
N GLY A 1214 -9.91 -46.22 34.80
CA GLY A 1214 -10.44 -46.54 36.13
C GLY A 1214 -10.03 -47.93 36.65
N PRO A 1215 -10.61 -48.44 37.75
CA PRO A 1215 -10.28 -49.78 38.24
C PRO A 1215 -10.70 -50.83 37.22
N LYS A 1216 -9.78 -51.71 36.81
CA LYS A 1216 -10.11 -52.87 35.96
C LYS A 1216 -11.20 -53.70 36.63
N ALA A 1217 -12.28 -53.96 35.90
CA ALA A 1217 -13.26 -54.96 36.30
C ALA A 1217 -12.55 -56.32 36.45
N SER A 1218 -12.77 -56.99 37.59
CA SER A 1218 -12.26 -58.34 37.81
C SER A 1218 -13.14 -59.34 37.06
N SER A 1219 -12.52 -60.08 36.12
CA SER A 1219 -13.09 -61.04 35.16
C SER A 1219 -14.02 -60.44 34.09
#